data_AF-A0A1N6UCY8-F1
#
_entry.id   AF-A0A1N6UCY8-F1
#
_cell.length_a   1.000
_cell.length_b   1.000
_cell.length_c   1.000
_cell.angle_alpha   90.00
_cell.angle_beta   90.00
_cell.angle_gamma   90.00
#
_symmetry.space_group_name_H-M   'P 1'
#
loop_
_entity.id
_entity.type
_entity.pdbx_description
1 polymer ?
#
loop_
_entity_poly.entity_id
_entity_poly.type
_entity_poly.pdbx_seq_one_letter_code
_entity_poly.pdbx_strand_id
1 'polypeptide(L)'
;MKNKTFIFFSMLAAVLSFGQQNYWRVAEREEGKELAPRNIMPKVFSLYHLDLEKIKEDLKKAPARFSENYGLVLKFPDAGGEFHDYIVQEASVMEPELQKRFSDIRSYTGWQKSNPENTIRFSISQETGISVMYFNGWDVSYLDAFTRDNKSFICYRRKDLPESSVPFQCGIEEDADKLLDTDPPLSGTLARRPMVSDGVFRTYKLALAATGEYTQYHGGTIHGAMAAMATTMTRVNGVYEKTIAVTMVMVANNHLLIYRNPATDPYTNGDEDKMLNENVKNINNVIGFAHYNIGHVFGVNSGGIAGLRVICSQLKAQGVTGSGTPINDPFNIDYVAHEMGHQFGANHTFRANTVACKGNVNNRTAYEPGSGSTIMGYAGICGGNSIQPHSDPYFHAASVREMYYSISRDTDCSVKRRMTNRVPTANAGLDYSIPKGTAFVLTGQGTDPDNDPLTYLWEQYDSRNNTQPPLASNVAGPVYRSRLPKTENMRYFPHLSAVLSNNLTPIWEVTPHVARTLNFSLLVNDNRATGNQTARDAMVVTVTNAGPFKVTSHMGSSYTAGPNTVKWDVAGTNTGAVNTRYVTILLSKDGGYHFDTVLAESVPNNGSAVVNFPNENIGVARIMVKAVGNIYYAVNTTNFSITKSALPVKKELKASRFAVYPNPSREEVNIRLDDEADTAQYSLMDSSGRVLKTGYLKGFVKIQVLDIPAGTYLVSVNVQNGKKYIEKLIISK
;
A
#
# COMPACT_ATOMS: atom_id res chain seq x y z
N MET A 1 7.19 -2.57 80.39
CA MET A 1 6.92 -3.54 79.30
C MET A 1 6.15 -2.87 78.18
N LYS A 2 6.68 -2.98 76.96
CA LYS A 2 6.06 -2.82 75.64
C LYS A 2 5.73 -1.41 75.12
N ASN A 3 6.70 -0.94 74.33
CA ASN A 3 6.57 -0.09 73.14
C ASN A 3 5.50 -0.58 72.17
N LYS A 4 4.80 0.36 71.51
CA LYS A 4 4.44 0.32 70.08
C LYS A 4 4.09 1.75 69.64
N THR A 5 4.95 2.39 68.86
CA THR A 5 4.60 3.59 68.08
C THR A 5 5.07 3.38 66.65
N PHE A 6 4.09 3.46 65.74
CA PHE A 6 4.18 3.24 64.31
C PHE A 6 4.93 4.40 63.66
N ILE A 7 6.06 4.15 62.99
CA ILE A 7 6.75 5.14 62.15
C ILE A 7 6.61 4.71 60.69
N PHE A 8 6.01 5.62 59.93
CA PHE A 8 5.79 5.61 58.49
C PHE A 8 7.16 5.65 57.78
N PHE A 9 7.55 4.57 57.10
CA PHE A 9 8.79 4.53 56.32
C PHE A 9 8.48 5.00 54.90
N SER A 10 8.89 6.22 54.58
CA SER A 10 8.91 6.77 53.22
C SER A 10 10.00 6.07 52.39
N MET A 11 9.65 4.96 51.75
CA MET A 11 10.43 4.42 50.62
C MET A 11 10.14 5.30 49.40
N LEU A 12 10.99 6.30 49.19
CA LEU A 12 11.12 6.98 47.91
C LEU A 12 11.84 6.01 46.95
N ALA A 13 11.10 5.03 46.43
CA ALA A 13 11.52 4.31 45.24
C ALA A 13 11.44 5.31 44.08
N ALA A 14 12.57 5.93 43.77
CA ALA A 14 12.75 6.63 42.51
C ALA A 14 12.56 5.60 41.39
N VAL A 15 11.34 5.55 40.86
CA VAL A 15 11.07 4.97 39.56
C VAL A 15 11.83 5.84 38.57
N LEU A 16 13.08 5.46 38.29
CA LEU A 16 13.77 5.86 37.07
C LEU A 16 12.99 5.24 35.91
N SER A 17 11.88 5.88 35.54
CA SER A 17 11.37 5.77 34.19
C SER A 17 12.52 6.22 33.30
N PHE A 18 13.20 5.27 32.65
CA PHE A 18 14.05 5.55 31.50
C PHE A 18 13.13 6.14 30.42
N GLY A 19 12.85 7.43 30.52
CA GLY A 19 12.25 8.19 29.43
C GLY A 19 13.17 8.02 28.24
N GLN A 20 12.68 7.33 27.22
CA GLN A 20 13.41 7.09 25.99
C GLN A 20 13.79 8.46 25.39
N GLN A 21 15.09 8.73 25.25
CA GLN A 21 15.58 10.06 24.89
C GLN A 21 15.20 10.39 23.44
N ASN A 22 14.51 11.51 23.25
CA ASN A 22 14.23 12.07 21.94
C ASN A 22 15.24 13.18 21.64
N TYR A 23 16.10 12.98 20.65
CA TYR A 23 17.07 13.98 20.18
C TYR A 23 16.53 14.89 19.09
N TRP A 24 15.31 14.63 18.64
CA TRP A 24 14.65 15.38 17.59
C TRP A 24 13.68 16.41 18.15
N ARG A 25 13.58 17.53 17.45
CA ARG A 25 12.52 18.52 17.64
C ARG A 25 12.04 19.02 16.29
N VAL A 26 10.75 19.30 16.16
CA VAL A 26 10.21 19.95 14.97
C VAL A 26 10.91 21.30 14.78
N ALA A 27 11.24 21.63 13.53
CA ALA A 27 11.90 22.86 13.16
C ALA A 27 11.04 23.67 12.18
N GLU A 28 11.23 24.98 12.22
CA GLU A 28 10.80 25.87 11.15
C GLU A 28 12.00 26.21 10.26
N ARG A 29 11.73 26.81 9.10
CA ARG A 29 12.79 27.23 8.20
C ARG A 29 13.56 28.40 8.83
N GLU A 30 14.84 28.19 9.09
CA GLU A 30 15.72 29.24 9.60
C GLU A 30 16.21 30.17 8.47
N GLU A 31 16.06 31.48 8.65
CA GLU A 31 16.61 32.48 7.73
C GLU A 31 18.14 32.63 7.89
N GLY A 32 18.84 32.91 6.79
CA GLY A 32 20.28 33.19 6.80
C GLY A 32 21.20 31.98 6.93
N LYS A 33 20.66 30.75 6.94
CA LYS A 33 21.46 29.51 6.94
C LYS A 33 21.80 29.04 5.53
N GLU A 34 23.04 28.56 5.35
CA GLU A 34 23.45 27.92 4.11
C GLU A 34 22.81 26.51 4.00
N LEU A 35 22.08 26.28 2.91
CA LEU A 35 21.37 25.03 2.67
C LEU A 35 22.33 23.94 2.18
N ALA A 36 22.05 22.70 2.58
CA ALA A 36 22.72 21.54 2.04
C ALA A 36 22.45 21.43 0.52
N PRO A 37 23.43 21.02 -0.30
CA PRO A 37 23.23 20.78 -1.72
C PRO A 37 22.09 19.78 -1.95
N ARG A 38 21.20 20.11 -2.87
CA ARG A 38 20.05 19.28 -3.25
C ARG A 38 19.60 19.66 -4.66
N ASN A 39 19.28 18.64 -5.45
CA ASN A 39 18.86 18.83 -6.85
C ASN A 39 17.40 19.27 -6.96
N ILE A 40 16.57 18.68 -6.11
CA ILE A 40 15.13 18.74 -6.23
C ILE A 40 14.54 19.01 -4.85
N MET A 41 13.79 20.10 -4.74
CA MET A 41 13.02 20.42 -3.54
C MET A 41 11.66 19.68 -3.58
N PRO A 42 11.33 18.89 -2.56
CA PRO A 42 10.01 18.26 -2.46
C PRO A 42 8.92 19.32 -2.31
N LYS A 43 7.74 19.04 -2.88
CA LYS A 43 6.56 19.91 -2.80
C LYS A 43 5.97 19.97 -1.39
N VAL A 44 6.10 18.87 -0.64
CA VAL A 44 5.63 18.73 0.74
C VAL A 44 6.74 18.09 1.55
N PHE A 45 7.09 18.71 2.68
CA PHE A 45 8.13 18.23 3.59
C PHE A 45 7.96 18.81 5.00
N SER A 46 8.62 18.17 5.96
CA SER A 46 8.76 18.64 7.35
C SER A 46 10.23 18.89 7.66
N LEU A 47 10.50 19.82 8.57
CA LEU A 47 11.85 20.12 9.04
C LEU A 47 12.03 19.70 10.49
N TYR A 48 13.22 19.21 10.81
CA TYR A 48 13.58 18.75 12.15
C TYR A 48 14.97 19.22 12.53
N HIS A 49 15.15 19.55 13.80
CA HIS A 49 16.45 19.71 14.42
C HIS A 49 16.85 18.41 15.10
N LEU A 50 18.14 18.07 15.03
CA LEU A 50 18.74 16.91 15.68
C LEU A 50 19.94 17.32 16.53
N ASP A 51 20.01 16.80 17.75
CA ASP A 51 21.27 16.76 18.51
C ASP A 51 22.15 15.62 17.97
N LEU A 52 22.91 15.94 16.92
CA LEU A 52 23.68 14.96 16.14
C LEU A 52 24.76 14.26 16.98
N GLU A 53 25.37 14.96 17.92
CA GLU A 53 26.42 14.39 18.76
C GLU A 53 25.86 13.39 19.78
N LYS A 54 24.72 13.70 20.42
CA LYS A 54 24.08 12.74 21.33
C LYS A 54 23.60 11.48 20.62
N ILE A 55 22.98 11.60 19.45
CA ILE A 55 22.54 10.39 18.72
C ILE A 55 23.75 9.55 18.26
N LYS A 56 24.87 10.18 17.86
CA LYS A 56 26.13 9.47 17.54
C LYS A 56 26.65 8.69 18.75
N GLU A 57 26.60 9.27 19.95
CA GLU A 57 27.05 8.59 21.19
C GLU A 57 26.24 7.35 21.50
N ASP A 58 24.92 7.40 21.33
CA ASP A 58 24.06 6.23 21.52
C ASP A 58 24.21 5.19 20.40
N LEU A 59 24.37 5.63 19.16
CA LEU A 59 24.61 4.74 18.02
C LEU A 59 25.92 3.94 18.13
N LYS A 60 26.94 4.44 18.84
CA LYS A 60 28.16 3.65 19.15
C LYS A 60 27.87 2.39 19.98
N LYS A 61 26.72 2.32 20.65
CA LYS A 61 26.27 1.18 21.45
C LYS A 61 25.42 0.20 20.63
N ALA A 62 25.17 0.50 19.35
CA ALA A 62 24.36 -0.35 18.50
C ALA A 62 24.99 -1.75 18.38
N PRO A 63 24.23 -2.82 18.66
CA PRO A 63 24.75 -4.16 18.46
C PRO A 63 24.83 -4.45 16.95
N ALA A 64 25.73 -5.35 16.56
CA ALA A 64 25.87 -5.75 15.17
C ALA A 64 24.57 -6.37 14.63
N ARG A 65 24.27 -6.12 13.36
CA ARG A 65 23.13 -6.72 12.66
C ARG A 65 23.16 -8.24 12.83
N PHE A 66 21.97 -8.79 13.06
CA PHE A 66 21.72 -10.21 13.30
C PHE A 66 22.35 -10.79 14.57
N SER A 67 22.82 -9.94 15.49
CA SER A 67 22.93 -10.35 16.89
C SER A 67 21.52 -10.50 17.47
N GLU A 68 21.41 -11.31 18.52
CA GLU A 68 20.16 -11.46 19.31
C GLU A 68 19.98 -10.30 20.32
N ASN A 69 20.77 -9.23 20.18
CA ASN A 69 20.67 -8.04 21.02
C ASN A 69 19.78 -6.99 20.33
N TYR A 70 18.65 -6.69 20.98
CA TYR A 70 17.65 -5.70 20.56
C TYR A 70 17.55 -4.52 21.53
N GLY A 71 18.59 -4.30 22.34
CA GLY A 71 18.55 -3.37 23.47
C GLY A 71 18.64 -1.89 23.09
N LEU A 72 19.18 -1.54 21.92
CA LEU A 72 19.24 -0.16 21.48
C LEU A 72 17.93 0.22 20.78
N VAL A 73 17.19 1.16 21.36
CA VAL A 73 15.96 1.69 20.78
C VAL A 73 16.06 3.21 20.68
N LEU A 74 15.98 3.74 19.46
CA LEU A 74 16.10 5.17 19.17
C LEU A 74 14.83 5.70 18.50
N LYS A 75 14.54 6.97 18.73
CA LYS A 75 13.36 7.65 18.20
C LYS A 75 13.71 8.37 16.90
N PHE A 76 12.87 8.25 15.87
CA PHE A 76 13.02 8.91 14.58
C PHE A 76 11.71 9.59 14.16
N PRO A 77 11.77 10.77 13.50
CA PRO A 77 10.60 11.42 12.94
C PRO A 77 10.13 10.73 11.65
N ASP A 78 8.87 10.92 11.28
CA ASP A 78 8.37 10.61 9.94
C ASP A 78 8.05 11.88 9.13
N ALA A 79 7.57 11.70 7.90
CA ALA A 79 7.16 12.80 7.03
C ALA A 79 5.81 13.42 7.41
N GLY A 80 5.11 12.87 8.42
CA GLY A 80 3.82 13.35 8.93
C GLY A 80 3.93 14.22 10.18
N GLY A 81 5.11 14.34 10.78
CA GLY A 81 5.31 15.09 12.03
C GLY A 81 5.37 14.21 13.29
N GLU A 82 5.19 12.90 13.15
CA GLU A 82 5.16 11.97 14.28
C GLU A 82 6.53 11.37 14.55
N PHE A 83 6.70 10.80 15.75
CA PHE A 83 7.96 10.18 16.18
C PHE A 83 7.75 8.74 16.60
N HIS A 84 8.55 7.84 16.03
CA HIS A 84 8.43 6.40 16.22
C HIS A 84 9.69 5.81 16.82
N ASP A 85 9.54 4.78 17.66
CA ASP A 85 10.65 4.06 18.30
C ASP A 85 11.10 2.89 17.43
N TYR A 86 12.39 2.86 17.09
CA TYR A 86 13.02 1.84 16.28
C TYR A 86 14.04 1.06 17.07
N ILE A 87 13.99 -0.27 16.98
CA ILE A 87 15.09 -1.15 17.40
C ILE A 87 16.20 -1.00 16.37
N VAL A 88 17.40 -0.63 16.80
CA VAL A 88 18.52 -0.27 15.90
C VAL A 88 19.66 -1.26 16.04
N GLN A 89 20.20 -1.69 14.89
CA GLN A 89 21.42 -2.50 14.80
C GLN A 89 22.40 -1.90 13.79
N GLU A 90 23.69 -2.08 14.03
CA GLU A 90 24.75 -1.68 13.09
C GLU A 90 24.75 -2.61 11.87
N ALA A 91 24.60 -2.00 10.68
CA ALA A 91 24.62 -2.69 9.40
C ALA A 91 25.63 -1.98 8.50
N SER A 92 26.92 -2.16 8.81
CA SER A 92 28.02 -1.56 8.07
C SER A 92 27.96 -1.87 6.57
N VAL A 93 28.27 -0.87 5.76
CA VAL A 93 28.49 -0.98 4.30
C VAL A 93 29.98 -1.08 3.95
N MET A 94 30.84 -1.27 4.94
CA MET A 94 32.30 -1.38 4.82
C MET A 94 32.81 -2.62 5.56
N GLU A 95 33.78 -3.33 4.97
CA GLU A 95 34.49 -4.39 5.68
C GLU A 95 35.22 -3.83 6.92
N PRO A 96 35.49 -4.66 7.96
CA PRO A 96 35.98 -4.17 9.26
C PRO A 96 37.23 -3.29 9.18
N GLU A 97 38.18 -3.61 8.29
CA GLU A 97 39.40 -2.81 8.11
C GLU A 97 39.13 -1.43 7.51
N LEU A 98 38.23 -1.35 6.53
CA LEU A 98 37.81 -0.07 5.94
C LEU A 98 37.01 0.74 6.96
N GLN A 99 36.09 0.09 7.68
CA GLN A 99 35.30 0.71 8.74
C GLN A 99 36.18 1.28 9.85
N LYS A 100 37.31 0.63 10.18
CA LYS A 100 38.30 1.15 11.14
C LYS A 100 39.02 2.41 10.63
N ARG A 101 39.28 2.49 9.32
CA ARG A 101 39.90 3.68 8.69
C ARG A 101 38.94 4.87 8.65
N PHE A 102 37.65 4.62 8.43
CA PHE A 102 36.59 5.63 8.38
C PHE A 102 35.60 5.44 9.53
N SER A 103 36.11 5.49 10.77
CA SER A 103 35.36 5.09 11.98
C SER A 103 34.12 5.92 12.30
N ASP A 104 34.05 7.14 11.76
CA ASP A 104 32.96 8.10 11.92
C ASP A 104 31.84 7.95 10.88
N ILE A 105 32.12 7.28 9.75
CA ILE A 105 31.15 6.96 8.71
C ILE A 105 30.48 5.63 9.08
N ARG A 106 29.22 5.65 9.51
CA ARG A 106 28.52 4.46 10.00
C ARG A 106 27.17 4.26 9.31
N SER A 107 26.70 3.01 9.32
CA SER A 107 25.45 2.61 8.67
C SER A 107 24.70 1.62 9.54
N TYR A 108 23.37 1.75 9.58
CA TYR A 108 22.49 1.08 10.53
C TYR A 108 21.19 0.65 9.85
N THR A 109 20.56 -0.36 10.44
CA THR A 109 19.21 -0.81 10.10
C THR A 109 18.35 -0.81 11.35
N GLY A 110 17.05 -0.71 11.18
CA GLY A 110 16.11 -0.86 12.28
C GLY A 110 14.69 -1.12 11.84
N TRP A 111 13.86 -1.53 12.80
CA TRP A 111 12.43 -1.74 12.61
C TRP A 111 11.64 -1.14 13.76
N GLN A 112 10.46 -0.63 13.45
CA GLN A 112 9.62 0.05 14.43
C GLN A 112 9.14 -0.96 15.47
N LYS A 113 9.25 -0.60 16.75
CA LYS A 113 8.95 -1.49 17.87
C LYS A 113 7.48 -1.95 17.89
N SER A 114 6.56 -1.08 17.47
CA SER A 114 5.12 -1.37 17.42
C SER A 114 4.67 -2.02 16.11
N ASN A 115 5.39 -1.78 15.01
CA ASN A 115 5.04 -2.20 13.65
C ASN A 115 6.31 -2.69 12.92
N PRO A 116 6.80 -3.92 13.17
CA PRO A 116 8.08 -4.39 12.66
C PRO A 116 8.23 -4.43 11.13
N GLU A 117 7.13 -4.39 10.39
CA GLU A 117 7.09 -4.24 8.94
C GLU A 117 7.56 -2.85 8.47
N ASN A 118 7.55 -1.85 9.36
CA ASN A 118 8.12 -0.54 9.11
C ASN A 118 9.60 -0.56 9.47
N THR A 119 10.45 -0.33 8.48
CA THR A 119 11.90 -0.43 8.62
C THR A 119 12.61 0.87 8.23
N ILE A 120 13.81 1.05 8.76
CA ILE A 120 14.70 2.14 8.40
C ILE A 120 16.07 1.61 8.02
N ARG A 121 16.68 2.24 7.02
CA ARG A 121 18.08 2.05 6.67
C ARG A 121 18.74 3.43 6.62
N PHE A 122 19.77 3.65 7.43
CA PHE A 122 20.33 4.98 7.59
C PHE A 122 21.83 5.00 7.80
N SER A 123 22.45 6.10 7.38
CA SER A 123 23.88 6.36 7.53
C SER A 123 24.10 7.65 8.32
N ILE A 124 25.29 7.75 8.91
CA ILE A 124 25.75 8.96 9.58
C ILE A 124 27.21 9.24 9.25
N SER A 125 27.54 10.49 8.96
CA SER A 125 28.92 10.98 8.88
C SER A 125 28.99 12.46 9.26
N GLN A 126 30.20 13.01 9.35
CA GLN A 126 30.38 14.44 9.59
C GLN A 126 29.96 15.29 8.37
N GLU A 127 30.20 14.79 7.16
CA GLU A 127 29.98 15.46 5.88
C GLU A 127 28.51 15.45 5.48
N THR A 128 27.82 14.31 5.67
CA THR A 128 26.43 14.13 5.21
C THR A 128 25.39 14.26 6.31
N GLY A 129 25.81 14.39 7.58
CA GLY A 129 24.91 14.38 8.73
C GLY A 129 24.29 12.99 8.90
N ILE A 130 22.99 12.92 9.21
CA ILE A 130 22.22 11.68 9.16
C ILE A 130 21.37 11.63 7.88
N SER A 131 21.41 10.50 7.18
CA SER A 131 20.53 10.22 6.03
C SER A 131 19.75 8.94 6.29
N VAL A 132 18.42 9.01 6.21
CA VAL A 132 17.51 7.90 6.51
C VAL A 132 16.63 7.61 5.31
N MET A 133 16.48 6.33 4.99
CA MET A 133 15.43 5.79 4.13
C MET A 133 14.44 5.04 4.99
N TYR A 134 13.17 5.46 4.97
CA TYR A 134 12.07 4.83 5.67
C TYR A 134 11.28 3.95 4.70
N PHE A 135 10.95 2.74 5.13
CA PHE A 135 9.99 1.87 4.50
C PHE A 135 8.80 1.71 5.45
N ASN A 136 7.71 2.43 5.19
CA ASN A 136 6.46 2.24 5.92
C ASN A 136 5.60 1.26 5.10
N GLY A 137 5.73 -0.04 5.39
CA GLY A 137 5.40 -1.08 4.43
C GLY A 137 6.26 -0.94 3.17
N TRP A 138 5.66 -0.46 2.06
CA TRP A 138 6.37 -0.16 0.81
C TRP A 138 6.32 1.33 0.42
N ASP A 139 5.64 2.16 1.20
CA ASP A 139 5.72 3.60 1.03
C ASP A 139 7.09 4.10 1.53
N VAL A 140 7.78 4.87 0.69
CA VAL A 140 9.14 5.33 0.97
C VAL A 140 9.19 6.82 1.25
N SER A 141 9.87 7.15 2.35
CA SER A 141 10.22 8.52 2.73
C SER A 141 11.72 8.62 2.99
N TYR A 142 12.23 9.84 2.96
CA TYR A 142 13.63 10.14 3.18
C TYR A 142 13.78 11.21 4.25
N LEU A 143 14.88 11.16 4.98
CA LEU A 143 15.37 12.26 5.80
C LEU A 143 16.81 12.53 5.42
N ASP A 144 17.14 13.79 5.17
CA ASP A 144 18.47 14.25 4.77
C ASP A 144 18.80 15.58 5.44
N ALA A 145 20.08 15.96 5.44
CA ALA A 145 20.50 17.29 5.84
C ALA A 145 19.75 18.37 5.02
N PHE A 146 19.25 19.39 5.72
CA PHE A 146 18.65 20.59 5.12
C PHE A 146 19.62 21.77 5.13
N THR A 147 20.43 21.89 6.19
CA THR A 147 21.49 22.89 6.32
C THR A 147 22.87 22.25 6.25
N ARG A 148 23.88 22.97 5.76
CA ARG A 148 25.26 22.45 5.63
C ARG A 148 25.93 22.16 6.97
N ASP A 149 25.49 22.81 8.04
CA ASP A 149 25.98 22.59 9.40
C ASP A 149 25.38 21.35 10.06
N ASN A 150 24.55 20.57 9.34
CA ASN A 150 23.90 19.34 9.82
C ASN A 150 23.08 19.54 11.11
N LYS A 151 22.51 20.74 11.31
CA LYS A 151 21.63 21.05 12.45
C LYS A 151 20.16 20.84 12.13
N SER A 152 19.76 21.19 10.90
CA SER A 152 18.40 21.01 10.40
C SER A 152 18.36 19.94 9.33
N PHE A 153 17.30 19.14 9.35
CA PHE A 153 17.04 17.99 8.48
C PHE A 153 15.67 18.12 7.84
N ILE A 154 15.56 17.68 6.59
CA ILE A 154 14.33 17.67 5.80
C ILE A 154 13.82 16.25 5.66
N CYS A 155 12.55 16.02 6.01
CA CYS A 155 11.86 14.75 5.81
C CYS A 155 10.73 14.89 4.79
N TYR A 156 10.67 13.99 3.82
CA TYR A 156 9.70 14.04 2.73
C TYR A 156 9.39 12.65 2.17
N ARG A 157 8.20 12.49 1.59
CA ARG A 157 7.83 11.26 0.89
C ARG A 157 8.35 11.33 -0.54
N ARG A 158 8.75 10.18 -1.11
CA ARG A 158 9.23 10.13 -2.49
C ARG A 158 8.23 10.71 -3.50
N LYS A 159 6.94 10.41 -3.31
CA LYS A 159 5.85 10.90 -4.17
C LYS A 159 5.69 12.43 -4.20
N ASP A 160 6.27 13.12 -3.22
CA ASP A 160 6.20 14.58 -3.12
C ASP A 160 7.36 15.25 -3.89
N LEU A 161 8.26 14.48 -4.52
CA LEU A 161 9.28 15.00 -5.44
C LEU A 161 8.62 15.46 -6.77
N PRO A 162 8.94 16.67 -7.28
CA PRO A 162 8.55 17.10 -8.62
C PRO A 162 9.28 16.30 -9.72
N GLU A 163 8.92 16.55 -10.97
CA GLU A 163 9.64 16.01 -12.13
C GLU A 163 11.11 16.40 -12.13
N SER A 164 11.98 15.40 -12.34
CA SER A 164 13.40 15.65 -12.56
C SER A 164 13.62 16.33 -13.89
N SER A 165 14.38 17.42 -13.90
CA SER A 165 14.88 18.05 -15.12
C SER A 165 16.19 17.44 -15.61
N VAL A 166 16.74 16.43 -14.92
CA VAL A 166 18.02 15.81 -15.28
C VAL A 166 17.78 14.71 -16.31
N PRO A 167 18.38 14.77 -17.52
CA PRO A 167 18.26 13.71 -18.49
C PRO A 167 18.98 12.45 -17.99
N PHE A 168 18.20 11.42 -17.68
CA PHE A 168 18.72 10.05 -17.50
C PHE A 168 18.96 9.43 -18.86
N GLN A 169 20.17 8.90 -19.03
CA GLN A 169 20.57 8.07 -20.16
C GLN A 169 21.17 6.81 -19.56
N CYS A 170 20.61 5.67 -19.91
CA CYS A 170 21.15 4.37 -19.55
C CYS A 170 21.33 3.53 -20.82
N GLY A 171 22.47 2.85 -20.89
CA GLY A 171 22.77 1.80 -21.84
C GLY A 171 22.92 0.44 -21.14
N ILE A 172 22.85 -0.64 -21.93
CA ILE A 172 23.19 -1.99 -21.47
C ILE A 172 24.20 -2.61 -22.45
N GLU A 173 25.22 -3.30 -21.95
CA GLU A 173 26.15 -4.04 -22.82
C GLU A 173 25.67 -5.49 -22.98
N GLU A 174 25.03 -5.79 -24.12
CA GLU A 174 24.41 -7.10 -24.41
C GLU A 174 25.41 -8.26 -24.57
N ASP A 175 26.71 -7.98 -24.78
CA ASP A 175 27.71 -9.04 -24.97
C ASP A 175 27.93 -9.91 -23.73
N ALA A 176 27.55 -9.43 -22.54
CA ALA A 176 27.53 -10.24 -21.32
C ALA A 176 26.43 -11.32 -21.32
N ASP A 177 25.35 -11.13 -22.09
CA ASP A 177 24.21 -12.05 -22.19
C ASP A 177 24.57 -13.31 -23.02
N LYS A 178 25.55 -13.19 -23.93
CA LYS A 178 26.09 -14.32 -24.72
C LYS A 178 26.90 -15.32 -23.88
N LEU A 179 27.30 -14.96 -22.66
CA LEU A 179 28.13 -15.80 -21.80
C LEU A 179 27.33 -16.86 -21.02
N LEU A 180 25.98 -16.80 -21.01
CA LEU A 180 25.13 -17.70 -20.21
C LEU A 180 23.84 -18.05 -20.95
N ASP A 181 23.94 -19.08 -21.80
CA ASP A 181 22.95 -19.55 -22.79
C ASP A 181 21.64 -20.16 -22.21
N THR A 182 21.11 -19.68 -21.09
CA THR A 182 19.88 -20.24 -20.50
C THR A 182 19.11 -19.22 -19.65
N ASP A 183 18.35 -18.33 -20.30
CA ASP A 183 17.10 -17.89 -19.67
C ASP A 183 16.07 -19.00 -19.92
N PRO A 184 15.52 -19.66 -18.87
CA PRO A 184 14.52 -20.70 -19.09
C PRO A 184 13.26 -20.12 -19.77
N PRO A 185 12.69 -20.81 -20.76
CA PRO A 185 11.55 -20.30 -21.52
C PRO A 185 10.31 -20.07 -20.64
N LEU A 186 9.62 -18.97 -20.93
CA LEU A 186 8.35 -18.51 -20.35
C LEU A 186 7.15 -19.40 -20.77
N SER A 187 7.12 -20.69 -20.38
CA SER A 187 5.93 -21.52 -20.62
C SER A 187 5.66 -22.55 -19.52
N GLY A 188 4.38 -22.70 -19.17
CA GLY A 188 3.86 -23.77 -18.33
C GLY A 188 3.97 -23.54 -16.81
N THR A 189 3.84 -24.65 -16.07
CA THR A 189 3.85 -24.75 -14.60
C THR A 189 5.10 -24.18 -13.92
N LEU A 190 6.17 -23.90 -14.67
CA LEU A 190 7.38 -23.20 -14.22
C LEU A 190 7.15 -21.71 -13.88
N ALA A 191 6.06 -21.10 -14.38
CA ALA A 191 5.62 -19.76 -13.99
C ALA A 191 5.05 -19.70 -12.55
N ARG A 192 4.82 -20.84 -11.88
CA ARG A 192 4.21 -20.95 -10.54
C ARG A 192 5.22 -21.26 -9.43
N ARG A 193 6.51 -21.00 -9.65
CA ARG A 193 7.57 -21.29 -8.66
C ARG A 193 7.65 -20.20 -7.58
N PRO A 194 8.03 -20.55 -6.34
CA PRO A 194 8.40 -19.58 -5.31
C PRO A 194 9.46 -18.61 -5.84
N MET A 195 9.39 -17.34 -5.43
CA MET A 195 10.41 -16.33 -5.75
C MET A 195 11.54 -16.43 -4.74
N VAL A 196 12.10 -15.35 -4.19
CA VAL A 196 13.17 -15.40 -3.18
C VAL A 196 12.76 -16.35 -2.05
N SER A 197 13.32 -17.57 -2.03
CA SER A 197 12.70 -18.72 -1.33
C SER A 197 13.69 -19.70 -0.72
N ASP A 198 14.97 -19.34 -0.68
CA ASP A 198 16.01 -20.20 -0.15
C ASP A 198 16.34 -19.93 1.32
N GLY A 199 15.74 -18.90 1.94
CA GLY A 199 16.06 -18.51 3.30
C GLY A 199 17.52 -18.07 3.45
N VAL A 200 18.15 -17.50 2.42
CA VAL A 200 19.56 -17.08 2.45
C VAL A 200 19.68 -15.57 2.31
N PHE A 201 20.30 -14.94 3.31
CA PHE A 201 20.80 -13.58 3.21
C PHE A 201 22.21 -13.58 2.62
N ARG A 202 22.45 -12.79 1.57
CA ARG A 202 23.71 -12.78 0.81
C ARG A 202 24.46 -11.48 0.99
N THR A 203 25.76 -11.59 1.27
CA THR A 203 26.67 -10.45 1.32
C THR A 203 27.66 -10.51 0.16
N TYR A 204 27.64 -9.48 -0.68
CA TYR A 204 28.59 -9.30 -1.78
C TYR A 204 29.64 -8.28 -1.39
N LYS A 205 30.91 -8.62 -1.63
CA LYS A 205 32.03 -7.69 -1.56
C LYS A 205 32.00 -6.76 -2.76
N LEU A 206 31.83 -5.47 -2.50
CA LEU A 206 31.77 -4.42 -3.49
C LEU A 206 33.12 -3.71 -3.59
N ALA A 207 33.67 -3.62 -4.80
CA ALA A 207 34.75 -2.69 -5.13
C ALA A 207 34.13 -1.46 -5.83
N LEU A 208 33.97 -0.37 -5.09
CA LEU A 208 33.32 0.85 -5.56
C LEU A 208 34.37 1.93 -5.81
N ALA A 209 34.56 2.30 -7.06
CA ALA A 209 35.47 3.35 -7.46
C ALA A 209 34.78 4.72 -7.55
N ALA A 210 35.56 5.78 -7.45
CA ALA A 210 35.11 7.15 -7.64
C ALA A 210 36.13 7.90 -8.51
N THR A 211 35.68 8.51 -9.60
CA THR A 211 36.54 9.36 -10.43
C THR A 211 37.03 10.59 -9.66
N GLY A 212 38.03 11.26 -10.19
CA GLY A 212 38.52 12.54 -9.72
C GLY A 212 37.41 13.58 -9.62
N GLU A 213 36.52 13.64 -10.61
CA GLU A 213 35.41 14.60 -10.68
C GLU A 213 34.36 14.31 -9.61
N TYR A 214 33.98 13.04 -9.42
CA TYR A 214 33.08 12.64 -8.34
C TYR A 214 33.67 13.03 -6.98
N THR A 215 34.96 12.73 -6.78
CA THR A 215 35.64 13.07 -5.54
C THR A 215 35.71 14.58 -5.32
N GLN A 216 35.98 15.37 -6.35
CA GLN A 216 35.95 16.84 -6.29
C GLN A 216 34.55 17.38 -5.94
N TYR A 217 33.50 16.81 -6.53
CA TYR A 217 32.12 17.17 -6.21
C TYR A 217 31.82 16.99 -4.72
N HIS A 218 32.32 15.91 -4.12
CA HIS A 218 32.18 15.62 -2.69
C HIS A 218 33.29 16.20 -1.81
N GLY A 219 33.86 17.35 -2.21
CA GLY A 219 34.81 18.12 -1.40
C GLY A 219 36.29 17.82 -1.65
N GLY A 220 36.62 17.00 -2.65
CA GLY A 220 37.99 16.75 -3.10
C GLY A 220 38.82 15.82 -2.20
N THR A 221 38.18 15.19 -1.20
CA THR A 221 38.85 14.30 -0.26
C THR A 221 38.36 12.86 -0.37
N ILE A 222 39.24 11.91 -0.06
CA ILE A 222 38.87 10.49 -0.01
C ILE A 222 37.76 10.25 1.01
N HIS A 223 37.83 10.94 2.16
CA HIS A 223 36.84 10.82 3.23
C HIS A 223 35.45 11.32 2.80
N GLY A 224 35.38 12.51 2.18
CA GLY A 224 34.11 13.05 1.68
C GLY A 224 33.45 12.19 0.59
N ALA A 225 34.25 11.66 -0.35
CA ALA A 225 33.76 10.71 -1.34
C ALA A 225 33.28 9.40 -0.67
N MET A 226 34.04 8.86 0.29
CA MET A 226 33.65 7.65 1.03
C MET A 226 32.33 7.85 1.82
N ALA A 227 32.12 9.03 2.40
CA ALA A 227 30.88 9.37 3.12
C ALA A 227 29.66 9.40 2.18
N ALA A 228 29.83 9.99 1.00
CA ALA A 228 28.81 10.00 -0.05
C ALA A 228 28.49 8.59 -0.55
N MET A 229 29.52 7.82 -0.92
CA MET A 229 29.40 6.43 -1.36
C MET A 229 28.71 5.55 -0.30
N ALA A 230 29.08 5.69 0.97
CA ALA A 230 28.45 4.96 2.06
C ALA A 230 26.97 5.32 2.24
N THR A 231 26.61 6.60 2.06
CA THR A 231 25.22 7.07 2.12
C THR A 231 24.40 6.50 0.96
N THR A 232 24.93 6.53 -0.26
CA THR A 232 24.33 5.90 -1.44
C THR A 232 24.12 4.41 -1.23
N MET A 233 25.17 3.68 -0.84
CA MET A 233 25.08 2.23 -0.65
C MET A 233 24.19 1.83 0.51
N THR A 234 24.05 2.67 1.53
CA THR A 234 23.08 2.42 2.60
C THR A 234 21.65 2.39 2.07
N ARG A 235 21.28 3.32 1.18
CA ARG A 235 19.95 3.37 0.56
C ARG A 235 19.73 2.25 -0.45
N VAL A 236 20.71 2.02 -1.32
CA VAL A 236 20.67 0.92 -2.30
C VAL A 236 20.52 -0.42 -1.58
N ASN A 237 21.32 -0.68 -0.54
CA ASN A 237 21.17 -1.89 0.28
C ASN A 237 19.78 -2.00 0.90
N GLY A 238 19.15 -0.91 1.35
CA GLY A 238 17.78 -0.95 1.87
C GLY A 238 16.78 -1.58 0.88
N VAL A 239 16.88 -1.23 -0.41
CA VAL A 239 16.04 -1.80 -1.46
C VAL A 239 16.37 -3.27 -1.72
N TYR A 240 17.66 -3.60 -1.85
CA TYR A 240 18.11 -4.96 -2.20
C TYR A 240 17.89 -5.96 -1.05
N GLU A 241 18.04 -5.51 0.21
CA GLU A 241 17.75 -6.28 1.42
C GLU A 241 16.25 -6.60 1.49
N LYS A 242 15.39 -5.59 1.23
CA LYS A 242 13.94 -5.75 1.22
C LYS A 242 13.41 -6.54 0.02
N THR A 243 14.14 -6.57 -1.11
CA THR A 243 13.67 -7.23 -2.33
C THR A 243 14.17 -8.68 -2.43
N ILE A 244 15.47 -8.91 -2.32
CA ILE A 244 16.13 -10.19 -2.61
C ILE A 244 17.07 -10.68 -1.50
N ALA A 245 16.99 -10.10 -0.29
CA ALA A 245 17.86 -10.42 0.84
C ALA A 245 19.36 -10.31 0.52
N VAL A 246 19.74 -9.29 -0.26
CA VAL A 246 21.12 -9.01 -0.68
C VAL A 246 21.61 -7.73 -0.03
N THR A 247 22.85 -7.75 0.47
CA THR A 247 23.59 -6.57 0.90
C THR A 247 24.95 -6.51 0.21
N MET A 248 25.44 -5.31 -0.03
CA MET A 248 26.74 -5.02 -0.64
C MET A 248 27.61 -4.26 0.36
N VAL A 249 28.84 -4.75 0.55
CA VAL A 249 29.80 -4.25 1.54
C VAL A 249 31.12 -3.91 0.85
N MET A 250 31.56 -2.66 0.96
CA MET A 250 32.80 -2.18 0.35
C MET A 250 34.03 -2.90 0.94
N VAL A 251 34.92 -3.36 0.06
CA VAL A 251 36.14 -4.11 0.41
C VAL A 251 37.11 -3.33 1.31
N ALA A 252 37.90 -4.03 2.12
CA ALA A 252 38.83 -3.48 3.11
C ALA A 252 39.73 -2.34 2.57
N ASN A 253 40.18 -2.46 1.33
CA ASN A 253 41.06 -1.51 0.64
C ASN A 253 40.34 -0.60 -0.38
N ASN A 254 39.01 -0.43 -0.29
CA ASN A 254 38.22 0.37 -1.25
C ASN A 254 38.68 1.84 -1.38
N HIS A 255 39.28 2.40 -0.32
CA HIS A 255 39.85 3.75 -0.34
C HIS A 255 40.93 3.97 -1.41
N LEU A 256 41.53 2.91 -1.95
CA LEU A 256 42.49 2.97 -3.06
C LEU A 256 41.82 3.23 -4.41
N LEU A 257 40.50 3.03 -4.52
CA LEU A 257 39.71 3.26 -5.72
C LEU A 257 39.08 4.67 -5.76
N ILE A 258 39.40 5.53 -4.80
CA ILE A 258 38.92 6.91 -4.75
C ILE A 258 40.03 7.84 -5.25
N TYR A 259 39.85 8.35 -6.46
CA TYR A 259 40.83 9.21 -7.11
C TYR A 259 40.50 10.67 -6.85
N ARG A 260 41.51 11.50 -6.54
CA ARG A 260 41.31 12.93 -6.21
C ARG A 260 41.56 13.87 -7.38
N ASN A 261 42.29 13.41 -8.40
CA ASN A 261 42.74 14.24 -9.50
C ASN A 261 42.19 13.69 -10.83
N PRO A 262 41.21 14.38 -11.43
CA PRO A 262 40.65 14.07 -12.76
C PRO A 262 41.71 13.83 -13.84
N ALA A 263 42.82 14.58 -13.80
CA ALA A 263 43.84 14.51 -14.84
C ALA A 263 44.69 13.23 -14.78
N THR A 264 44.63 12.47 -13.69
CA THR A 264 45.50 11.31 -13.46
C THR A 264 44.74 10.06 -13.01
N ASP A 265 43.42 10.14 -12.89
CA ASP A 265 42.63 8.96 -12.60
C ASP A 265 42.53 8.06 -13.85
N PRO A 266 42.15 6.78 -13.69
CA PRO A 266 42.18 5.81 -14.79
C PRO A 266 40.90 5.83 -15.64
N TYR A 267 40.04 6.84 -15.51
CA TYR A 267 38.72 6.88 -16.12
C TYR A 267 38.56 8.03 -17.12
N THR A 268 37.91 7.72 -18.23
CA THR A 268 37.41 8.72 -19.16
C THR A 268 36.05 9.23 -18.67
N ASN A 269 36.03 10.01 -17.58
CA ASN A 269 34.80 10.49 -16.96
C ASN A 269 33.90 11.23 -17.97
N GLY A 270 32.62 10.84 -18.01
CA GLY A 270 31.63 11.39 -18.94
C GLY A 270 31.49 10.60 -20.26
N ASP A 271 32.23 9.50 -20.40
CA ASP A 271 32.10 8.51 -21.48
C ASP A 271 31.87 7.13 -20.86
N GLU A 272 30.59 6.81 -20.62
CA GLU A 272 30.16 5.59 -19.92
C GLU A 272 30.68 4.29 -20.55
N ASP A 273 30.68 4.22 -21.88
CA ASP A 273 31.11 3.04 -22.63
C ASP A 273 32.60 2.74 -22.38
N LYS A 274 33.45 3.79 -22.36
CA LYS A 274 34.87 3.63 -22.00
C LYS A 274 35.05 3.28 -20.53
N MET A 275 34.36 4.01 -19.65
CA MET A 275 34.45 3.82 -18.20
C MET A 275 34.11 2.39 -17.79
N LEU A 276 33.19 1.73 -18.50
CA LEU A 276 32.75 0.37 -18.20
C LEU A 276 33.91 -0.64 -18.22
N ASN A 277 34.72 -0.60 -19.27
CA ASN A 277 35.87 -1.49 -19.45
C ASN A 277 37.12 -1.00 -18.72
N GLU A 278 37.28 0.31 -18.56
CA GLU A 278 38.31 0.89 -17.68
C GLU A 278 38.11 0.44 -16.23
N ASN A 279 36.86 0.38 -15.75
CA ASN A 279 36.56 -0.03 -14.39
C ASN A 279 36.96 -1.48 -14.10
N VAL A 280 36.70 -2.39 -15.03
CA VAL A 280 37.14 -3.79 -14.91
C VAL A 280 38.65 -3.87 -14.78
N LYS A 281 39.39 -3.19 -15.65
CA LYS A 281 40.86 -3.18 -15.63
C LYS A 281 41.38 -2.58 -14.32
N ASN A 282 40.84 -1.43 -13.93
CA ASN A 282 41.29 -0.69 -12.77
C ASN A 282 41.05 -1.46 -11.47
N ILE A 283 39.83 -1.94 -11.24
CA ILE A 283 39.50 -2.70 -10.03
C ILE A 283 40.33 -3.99 -9.96
N ASN A 284 40.52 -4.70 -11.08
CA ASN A 284 41.35 -5.90 -11.10
C ASN A 284 42.83 -5.60 -10.77
N ASN A 285 43.35 -4.46 -11.20
CA ASN A 285 44.72 -4.05 -10.91
C ASN A 285 44.90 -3.61 -9.44
N VAL A 286 43.95 -2.85 -8.89
CA VAL A 286 44.09 -2.22 -7.56
C VAL A 286 43.62 -3.14 -6.42
N ILE A 287 42.49 -3.83 -6.60
CA ILE A 287 41.88 -4.70 -5.57
C ILE A 287 42.25 -6.17 -5.79
N GLY A 288 42.41 -6.58 -7.04
CA GLY A 288 42.66 -7.97 -7.42
C GLY A 288 41.36 -8.75 -7.62
N PHE A 289 41.29 -9.52 -8.72
CA PHE A 289 40.09 -10.24 -9.14
C PHE A 289 39.48 -11.11 -8.03
N ALA A 290 40.29 -11.78 -7.21
CA ALA A 290 39.79 -12.69 -6.18
C ALA A 290 39.13 -11.99 -4.97
N HIS A 291 39.30 -10.68 -4.82
CA HIS A 291 38.98 -9.97 -3.57
C HIS A 291 37.63 -9.23 -3.58
N TYR A 292 36.88 -9.30 -4.69
CA TYR A 292 35.56 -8.67 -4.81
C TYR A 292 34.58 -9.53 -5.61
N ASN A 293 33.29 -9.29 -5.42
CA ASN A 293 32.21 -10.04 -6.07
C ASN A 293 31.47 -9.20 -7.14
N ILE A 294 31.43 -7.88 -6.93
CA ILE A 294 30.83 -6.88 -7.81
C ILE A 294 31.69 -5.61 -7.76
N GLY A 295 31.89 -4.95 -8.90
CA GLY A 295 32.61 -3.70 -9.00
C GLY A 295 31.79 -2.66 -9.75
N HIS A 296 31.93 -1.40 -9.37
CA HIS A 296 31.15 -0.30 -9.92
C HIS A 296 31.96 1.00 -9.80
N VAL A 297 31.76 1.98 -10.69
CA VAL A 297 32.41 3.30 -10.60
C VAL A 297 31.38 4.42 -10.59
N PHE A 298 31.58 5.40 -9.71
CA PHE A 298 30.84 6.65 -9.70
C PHE A 298 31.62 7.77 -10.37
N GLY A 299 30.96 8.46 -11.30
CA GLY A 299 31.47 9.63 -12.01
C GLY A 299 30.49 10.81 -11.96
N VAL A 300 30.80 11.84 -12.74
CA VAL A 300 29.94 13.01 -12.95
C VAL A 300 29.63 13.14 -14.44
N ASN A 301 28.38 13.49 -14.78
CA ASN A 301 27.91 13.66 -16.17
C ASN A 301 28.12 12.44 -17.09
N SER A 302 28.13 11.24 -16.52
CA SER A 302 28.45 9.98 -17.23
C SER A 302 27.23 9.10 -17.52
N GLY A 303 25.99 9.50 -17.20
CA GLY A 303 24.83 8.61 -17.40
C GLY A 303 24.91 7.31 -16.59
N GLY A 304 24.38 6.21 -17.11
CA GLY A 304 24.45 4.88 -16.51
C GLY A 304 24.71 3.80 -17.55
N ILE A 305 25.58 2.85 -17.24
CA ILE A 305 25.71 1.62 -18.04
C ILE A 305 26.23 0.50 -17.16
N ALA A 306 25.72 -0.71 -17.38
CA ALA A 306 26.18 -1.89 -16.69
C ALA A 306 26.17 -3.12 -17.60
N GLY A 307 27.09 -4.05 -17.31
CA GLY A 307 27.02 -5.38 -17.87
C GLY A 307 25.86 -6.16 -17.25
N LEU A 308 25.10 -6.87 -18.06
CA LEU A 308 23.97 -7.66 -17.58
C LEU A 308 24.46 -8.95 -16.90
N ARG A 309 23.97 -9.23 -15.69
CA ARG A 309 24.19 -10.50 -14.95
C ARG A 309 25.68 -10.78 -14.65
N VAL A 310 26.50 -9.74 -14.59
CA VAL A 310 27.96 -9.87 -14.50
C VAL A 310 28.49 -10.19 -13.09
N ILE A 311 27.67 -10.12 -12.03
CA ILE A 311 28.13 -10.49 -10.68
C ILE A 311 28.86 -11.84 -10.68
N CYS A 312 29.98 -11.92 -9.95
CA CYS A 312 30.81 -13.12 -9.85
C CYS A 312 31.41 -13.65 -11.16
N SER A 313 31.31 -12.92 -12.28
CA SER A 313 31.93 -13.28 -13.56
C SER A 313 33.29 -12.59 -13.77
N GLN A 314 33.89 -12.82 -14.95
CA GLN A 314 35.09 -12.08 -15.39
C GLN A 314 34.82 -10.58 -15.61
N LEU A 315 33.57 -10.23 -15.91
CA LEU A 315 33.10 -8.88 -16.18
C LEU A 315 32.43 -8.24 -14.95
N LYS A 316 32.59 -8.80 -13.76
CA LYS A 316 31.88 -8.40 -12.53
C LYS A 316 32.10 -6.95 -12.06
N ALA A 317 32.98 -6.19 -12.73
CA ALA A 317 33.20 -4.77 -12.49
C ALA A 317 32.61 -3.87 -13.60
N GLN A 318 31.86 -4.41 -14.55
CA GLN A 318 31.14 -3.63 -15.56
C GLN A 318 29.91 -2.96 -14.94
N GLY A 319 30.11 -1.79 -14.34
CA GLY A 319 29.05 -0.92 -13.85
C GLY A 319 29.56 0.50 -13.68
N VAL A 320 28.83 1.46 -14.23
CA VAL A 320 29.11 2.89 -14.18
C VAL A 320 27.83 3.61 -13.82
N THR A 321 27.93 4.58 -12.93
CA THR A 321 26.84 5.52 -12.67
C THR A 321 27.40 6.91 -12.49
N GLY A 322 26.87 7.88 -13.24
CA GLY A 322 27.25 9.27 -13.20
C GLY A 322 26.06 10.18 -13.39
N SER A 323 26.08 11.29 -12.67
CA SER A 323 25.08 12.35 -12.79
C SER A 323 25.78 13.69 -12.66
N GLY A 324 25.22 14.77 -13.22
CA GLY A 324 25.74 16.12 -12.98
C GLY A 324 25.71 16.53 -11.51
N THR A 325 24.88 15.86 -10.72
CA THR A 325 24.73 16.10 -9.30
C THR A 325 24.45 14.77 -8.56
N PRO A 326 25.51 13.99 -8.26
CA PRO A 326 25.39 12.62 -7.78
C PRO A 326 25.03 12.53 -6.28
N ILE A 327 23.85 13.05 -5.93
CA ILE A 327 23.32 13.13 -4.56
C ILE A 327 21.82 12.80 -4.51
N ASN A 328 21.35 12.48 -3.30
CA ASN A 328 19.95 12.21 -2.97
C ASN A 328 19.31 11.08 -3.82
N ASP A 329 17.99 10.95 -3.71
CA ASP A 329 17.24 9.80 -4.21
C ASP A 329 17.19 9.66 -5.74
N PRO A 330 17.18 10.76 -6.53
CA PRO A 330 17.28 10.62 -7.98
C PRO A 330 18.56 9.87 -8.38
N PHE A 331 19.71 10.22 -7.80
CA PHE A 331 20.95 9.49 -8.06
C PHE A 331 20.90 8.07 -7.50
N ASN A 332 20.52 7.89 -6.24
CA ASN A 332 20.64 6.60 -5.57
C ASN A 332 19.64 5.54 -6.06
N ILE A 333 18.41 5.94 -6.40
CA ILE A 333 17.34 5.03 -6.79
C ILE A 333 17.19 4.96 -8.31
N ASP A 334 17.13 6.11 -8.98
CA ASP A 334 16.84 6.11 -10.43
C ASP A 334 18.07 5.64 -11.22
N TYR A 335 19.31 5.87 -10.74
CA TYR A 335 20.54 5.41 -11.38
C TYR A 335 21.21 4.25 -10.66
N VAL A 336 21.76 4.46 -9.45
CA VAL A 336 22.65 3.45 -8.84
C VAL A 336 21.94 2.11 -8.64
N ALA A 337 20.71 2.13 -8.09
CA ALA A 337 19.94 0.90 -7.92
C ALA A 337 19.54 0.24 -9.26
N HIS A 338 19.35 1.03 -10.32
CA HIS A 338 19.04 0.57 -11.68
C HIS A 338 20.23 -0.13 -12.32
N GLU A 339 21.40 0.53 -12.35
CA GLU A 339 22.61 -0.02 -12.96
C GLU A 339 23.12 -1.25 -12.21
N MET A 340 23.08 -1.21 -10.88
CA MET A 340 23.33 -2.43 -10.10
C MET A 340 22.29 -3.51 -10.40
N GLY A 341 21.05 -3.15 -10.74
CA GLY A 341 19.98 -4.08 -11.10
C GLY A 341 20.36 -4.90 -12.34
N HIS A 342 20.95 -4.23 -13.34
CA HIS A 342 21.57 -4.90 -14.50
C HIS A 342 22.74 -5.80 -14.10
N GLN A 343 23.64 -5.37 -13.22
CA GLN A 343 24.74 -6.23 -12.75
C GLN A 343 24.22 -7.51 -12.08
N PHE A 344 23.10 -7.41 -11.34
CA PHE A 344 22.37 -8.55 -10.76
C PHE A 344 21.50 -9.30 -11.79
N GLY A 345 21.34 -8.80 -13.01
CA GLY A 345 20.75 -9.52 -14.14
C GLY A 345 19.32 -9.12 -14.50
N ALA A 346 18.78 -8.04 -13.93
CA ALA A 346 17.47 -7.54 -14.31
C ALA A 346 17.50 -6.83 -15.67
N ASN A 347 16.53 -7.12 -16.52
CA ASN A 347 16.28 -6.38 -17.76
C ASN A 347 15.29 -5.23 -17.54
N HIS A 348 15.24 -4.31 -18.50
CA HIS A 348 14.24 -3.25 -18.54
C HIS A 348 12.81 -3.81 -18.57
N THR A 349 11.90 -3.15 -17.85
CA THR A 349 10.51 -3.59 -17.70
C THR A 349 9.50 -2.75 -18.49
N PHE A 350 9.94 -1.66 -19.11
CA PHE A 350 9.06 -0.69 -19.78
C PHE A 350 8.84 -0.96 -21.27
N ARG A 351 7.75 -0.40 -21.82
CA ARG A 351 7.34 -0.60 -23.23
C ARG A 351 7.54 0.60 -24.14
N ALA A 352 7.59 1.82 -23.60
CA ALA A 352 7.77 3.01 -24.44
C ALA A 352 9.03 2.91 -25.29
N ASN A 353 9.00 3.48 -26.50
CA ASN A 353 10.13 3.50 -27.43
C ASN A 353 10.34 4.93 -27.97
N THR A 354 10.26 5.91 -27.08
CA THR A 354 10.29 7.35 -27.39
C THR A 354 11.34 8.05 -26.53
N VAL A 355 12.01 9.07 -27.09
CA VAL A 355 13.03 9.87 -26.39
C VAL A 355 14.10 8.95 -25.75
N ALA A 356 14.32 9.00 -24.43
CA ALA A 356 15.34 8.18 -23.76
C ALA A 356 15.01 6.67 -23.77
N CYS A 357 13.73 6.30 -23.85
CA CYS A 357 13.32 4.91 -23.99
C CYS A 357 13.63 4.31 -25.38
N LYS A 358 13.96 5.15 -26.38
CA LYS A 358 14.14 4.67 -27.76
C LYS A 358 15.37 3.74 -27.85
N GLY A 359 15.15 2.50 -28.29
CA GLY A 359 16.22 1.50 -28.43
C GLY A 359 16.53 0.71 -27.15
N ASN A 360 15.94 1.06 -26.01
CA ASN A 360 16.20 0.42 -24.72
C ASN A 360 15.12 -0.59 -24.29
N VAL A 361 14.10 -0.82 -25.12
CA VAL A 361 13.00 -1.76 -24.79
C VAL A 361 13.49 -3.21 -24.84
N ASN A 362 13.39 -3.92 -23.72
CA ASN A 362 13.59 -5.37 -23.71
C ASN A 362 12.25 -6.09 -23.98
N ASN A 363 12.11 -6.74 -25.15
CA ASN A 363 10.86 -7.39 -25.54
C ASN A 363 10.45 -8.58 -24.66
N ARG A 364 11.37 -9.22 -23.94
CA ARG A 364 11.04 -10.36 -23.07
C ARG A 364 10.37 -9.89 -21.78
N THR A 365 10.78 -8.74 -21.25
CA THR A 365 10.39 -8.24 -19.92
C THR A 365 9.62 -6.93 -19.91
N ALA A 366 9.32 -6.33 -21.07
CA ALA A 366 8.57 -5.08 -21.20
C ALA A 366 7.08 -5.22 -20.81
N TYR A 367 6.83 -5.47 -19.52
CA TYR A 367 5.54 -5.74 -18.89
C TYR A 367 4.84 -4.47 -18.38
N GLU A 368 5.54 -3.34 -18.35
CA GLU A 368 5.00 -2.07 -17.90
C GLU A 368 4.69 -1.13 -19.07
N PRO A 369 3.52 -0.45 -19.08
CA PRO A 369 3.21 0.56 -20.06
C PRO A 369 4.06 1.82 -19.87
N GLY A 370 4.16 2.61 -20.93
CA GLY A 370 4.93 3.86 -20.95
C GLY A 370 6.38 3.60 -20.57
N SER A 371 6.93 4.54 -19.81
CA SER A 371 8.30 4.48 -19.28
C SER A 371 8.50 3.46 -18.15
N GLY A 372 7.46 2.76 -17.68
CA GLY A 372 7.55 1.92 -16.47
C GLY A 372 7.58 2.73 -15.18
N SER A 373 7.07 2.12 -14.10
CA SER A 373 7.00 2.69 -12.76
C SER A 373 8.07 2.16 -11.81
N THR A 374 8.60 0.95 -12.06
CA THR A 374 9.58 0.30 -11.16
C THR A 374 11.03 0.72 -11.43
N ILE A 375 11.99 0.29 -10.60
CA ILE A 375 13.41 0.66 -10.73
C ILE A 375 13.97 0.37 -12.12
N MET A 376 13.62 -0.75 -12.76
CA MET A 376 14.09 -1.07 -14.12
C MET A 376 13.26 -0.40 -15.24
N GLY A 377 12.41 0.56 -14.86
CA GLY A 377 11.77 1.53 -15.72
C GLY A 377 12.64 2.76 -15.95
N TYR A 378 12.24 3.58 -16.92
CA TYR A 378 12.82 4.88 -17.26
C TYR A 378 11.86 6.00 -16.83
N ALA A 379 11.31 5.91 -15.62
CA ALA A 379 10.35 6.88 -15.12
C ALA A 379 10.85 8.32 -15.27
N GLY A 380 10.01 9.19 -15.83
CA GLY A 380 10.27 10.63 -15.98
C GLY A 380 10.91 11.05 -17.30
N ILE A 381 11.54 10.13 -18.05
CA ILE A 381 12.46 10.53 -19.14
C ILE A 381 12.06 10.09 -20.56
N CYS A 382 10.88 9.51 -20.75
CA CYS A 382 10.42 9.02 -22.06
C CYS A 382 9.44 9.96 -22.78
N GLY A 383 9.47 11.25 -22.43
CA GLY A 383 8.65 12.32 -23.00
C GLY A 383 7.17 12.13 -22.69
N GLY A 384 6.30 12.26 -23.69
CA GLY A 384 4.84 12.03 -23.53
C GLY A 384 4.46 10.62 -23.07
N ASN A 385 5.42 9.68 -23.06
CA ASN A 385 5.24 8.34 -22.52
C ASN A 385 5.72 8.16 -21.07
N SER A 386 6.18 9.22 -20.41
CA SER A 386 6.57 9.18 -19.00
C SER A 386 5.35 8.98 -18.10
N ILE A 387 5.33 7.88 -17.35
CA ILE A 387 4.20 7.51 -16.50
C ILE A 387 4.16 8.26 -15.16
N GLN A 388 5.34 8.62 -14.66
CA GLN A 388 5.55 9.33 -13.42
C GLN A 388 6.94 10.00 -13.41
N PRO A 389 7.20 10.96 -12.50
CA PRO A 389 8.47 11.67 -12.37
C PRO A 389 9.73 10.82 -12.11
N HIS A 390 9.60 9.79 -11.28
CA HIS A 390 10.72 9.05 -10.67
C HIS A 390 10.31 7.60 -10.42
N SER A 391 11.22 6.64 -10.48
CA SER A 391 10.87 5.22 -10.31
C SER A 391 10.40 4.95 -8.88
N ASP A 392 9.38 4.16 -8.65
CA ASP A 392 9.09 3.68 -7.30
C ASP A 392 10.24 2.75 -6.84
N PRO A 393 10.71 2.82 -5.58
CA PRO A 393 11.93 2.15 -5.10
C PRO A 393 11.71 0.67 -4.79
N TYR A 394 11.15 -0.06 -5.76
CA TYR A 394 11.01 -1.51 -5.77
C TYR A 394 11.20 -2.04 -7.19
N PHE A 395 11.43 -3.34 -7.29
CA PHE A 395 11.62 -4.05 -8.55
C PHE A 395 10.32 -4.75 -8.97
N HIS A 396 10.01 -4.71 -10.27
CA HIS A 396 8.94 -5.53 -10.85
C HIS A 396 9.20 -7.03 -10.58
N ALA A 397 8.18 -7.86 -10.43
CA ALA A 397 8.34 -9.29 -10.17
C ALA A 397 9.20 -10.01 -11.25
N ALA A 398 9.25 -9.47 -12.46
CA ALA A 398 10.14 -9.95 -13.53
C ALA A 398 11.62 -9.72 -13.20
N SER A 399 11.97 -8.51 -12.79
CA SER A 399 13.32 -8.15 -12.37
C SER A 399 13.74 -8.95 -11.14
N VAL A 400 12.85 -9.10 -10.15
CA VAL A 400 13.14 -9.91 -8.95
C VAL A 400 13.43 -11.37 -9.33
N ARG A 401 12.68 -11.94 -10.27
CA ARG A 401 12.94 -13.30 -10.78
C ARG A 401 14.29 -13.40 -11.49
N GLU A 402 14.63 -12.45 -12.35
CA GLU A 402 15.92 -12.45 -13.08
C GLU A 402 17.11 -12.29 -12.13
N MET A 403 17.00 -11.38 -11.15
CA MET A 403 18.03 -11.22 -10.12
C MET A 403 18.14 -12.46 -9.24
N TYR A 404 17.01 -13.03 -8.83
CA TYR A 404 17.00 -14.25 -8.01
C TYR A 404 17.65 -15.43 -8.74
N TYR A 405 17.42 -15.54 -10.05
CA TYR A 405 18.13 -16.51 -10.89
C TYR A 405 19.64 -16.29 -10.80
N SER A 406 20.12 -15.05 -11.01
CA SER A 406 21.55 -14.73 -10.99
C SER A 406 22.23 -15.05 -9.66
N ILE A 407 21.58 -14.79 -8.53
CA ILE A 407 22.14 -15.03 -7.18
C ILE A 407 21.96 -16.49 -6.69
N SER A 408 21.24 -17.30 -7.46
CA SER A 408 21.01 -18.74 -7.20
C SER A 408 21.84 -19.66 -8.09
N ARG A 409 22.66 -19.10 -9.00
CA ARG A 409 23.59 -19.88 -9.83
C ARG A 409 24.69 -20.50 -8.98
N ASP A 410 25.24 -21.62 -9.46
CA ASP A 410 26.40 -22.27 -8.84
C ASP A 410 27.66 -21.39 -8.84
N THR A 411 27.74 -20.44 -9.78
CA THR A 411 28.83 -19.46 -9.87
C THR A 411 28.70 -18.31 -8.86
N ASP A 412 27.66 -18.30 -8.03
CA ASP A 412 27.47 -17.27 -7.02
C ASP A 412 28.57 -17.31 -5.94
N CYS A 413 29.30 -16.20 -5.86
CA CYS A 413 30.48 -16.00 -5.03
C CYS A 413 30.20 -15.18 -3.74
N SER A 414 28.92 -14.98 -3.40
CA SER A 414 28.52 -14.27 -2.18
C SER A 414 28.83 -15.04 -0.90
N VAL A 415 28.99 -14.30 0.21
CA VAL A 415 28.95 -14.88 1.55
C VAL A 415 27.48 -15.12 1.92
N LYS A 416 27.14 -16.38 2.17
CA LYS A 416 25.76 -16.82 2.43
C LYS A 416 25.53 -16.99 3.93
N ARG A 417 24.47 -16.38 4.44
CA ARG A 417 23.96 -16.60 5.80
C ARG A 417 22.56 -17.22 5.72
N ARG A 418 22.40 -18.40 6.30
CA ARG A 418 21.07 -19.00 6.48
C ARG A 418 20.26 -18.17 7.47
N MET A 419 19.04 -17.86 7.10
CA MET A 419 18.04 -17.22 7.94
C MET A 419 17.10 -18.27 8.51
N THR A 420 16.46 -17.95 9.63
CA THR A 420 15.35 -18.73 10.16
C THR A 420 14.01 -18.38 9.51
N ASN A 421 14.00 -17.32 8.69
CA ASN A 421 12.81 -16.85 7.98
C ASN A 421 12.35 -17.89 6.94
N ARG A 422 11.10 -18.32 7.05
CA ARG A 422 10.48 -19.31 6.15
C ARG A 422 9.73 -18.61 5.04
N VAL A 423 9.63 -19.28 3.89
CA VAL A 423 9.02 -18.71 2.70
C VAL A 423 7.49 -18.61 2.86
N PRO A 424 6.87 -17.47 2.51
CA PRO A 424 5.41 -17.37 2.49
C PRO A 424 4.80 -18.21 1.36
N THR A 425 3.47 -18.27 1.31
CA THR A 425 2.72 -18.83 0.18
C THR A 425 2.09 -17.72 -0.66
N ALA A 426 1.83 -18.01 -1.93
CA ALA A 426 1.06 -17.16 -2.82
C ALA A 426 0.03 -18.01 -3.56
N ASN A 427 -1.21 -17.54 -3.61
CA ASN A 427 -2.31 -18.14 -4.35
C ASN A 427 -3.06 -17.03 -5.09
N ALA A 428 -2.90 -17.01 -6.41
CA ALA A 428 -3.55 -16.04 -7.27
C ALA A 428 -5.04 -16.34 -7.45
N GLY A 429 -5.49 -17.57 -7.19
CA GLY A 429 -6.86 -18.03 -7.41
C GLY A 429 -7.04 -18.67 -8.80
N LEU A 430 -8.27 -18.68 -9.29
CA LEU A 430 -8.63 -19.29 -10.58
C LEU A 430 -8.34 -18.35 -11.76
N ASP A 431 -8.23 -18.93 -12.95
CA ASP A 431 -8.30 -18.17 -14.20
C ASP A 431 -9.76 -17.78 -14.51
N TYR A 432 -9.98 -16.61 -15.11
CA TYR A 432 -11.33 -16.06 -15.34
C TYR A 432 -11.58 -15.63 -16.79
N SER A 433 -12.82 -15.81 -17.24
CA SER A 433 -13.35 -15.17 -18.46
C SER A 433 -14.27 -14.01 -18.09
N ILE A 434 -13.95 -12.80 -18.57
CA ILE A 434 -14.65 -11.55 -18.21
C ILE A 434 -15.22 -10.83 -19.44
N PRO A 435 -16.23 -9.96 -19.28
CA PRO A 435 -16.68 -9.07 -20.35
C PRO A 435 -15.65 -7.97 -20.67
N LYS A 436 -15.62 -7.53 -21.93
CA LYS A 436 -14.86 -6.34 -22.36
C LYS A 436 -15.50 -5.05 -21.82
N GLY A 437 -14.71 -3.98 -21.71
CA GLY A 437 -15.20 -2.67 -21.28
C GLY A 437 -15.82 -2.64 -19.89
N THR A 438 -15.38 -3.55 -19.01
CA THR A 438 -15.91 -3.73 -17.65
C THR A 438 -14.74 -3.81 -16.68
N ALA A 439 -14.82 -3.10 -15.55
CA ALA A 439 -13.80 -3.14 -14.52
C ALA A 439 -13.76 -4.52 -13.84
N PHE A 440 -12.60 -4.89 -13.32
CA PHE A 440 -12.44 -6.13 -12.55
C PHE A 440 -11.50 -5.94 -11.37
N VAL A 441 -11.53 -6.88 -10.44
CA VAL A 441 -10.72 -6.87 -9.24
C VAL A 441 -10.06 -8.24 -9.06
N LEU A 442 -8.74 -8.24 -8.90
CA LEU A 442 -8.00 -9.46 -8.59
C LEU A 442 -7.89 -9.56 -7.07
N THR A 443 -8.04 -10.76 -6.53
CA THR A 443 -7.91 -11.04 -5.09
C THR A 443 -7.07 -12.28 -4.93
N GLY A 444 -5.98 -12.14 -4.20
CA GLY A 444 -5.04 -13.22 -3.90
C GLY A 444 -5.15 -13.68 -2.46
N GLN A 445 -4.42 -14.74 -2.13
CA GLN A 445 -4.23 -15.20 -0.77
C GLN A 445 -2.75 -15.56 -0.56
N GLY A 446 -2.31 -15.45 0.68
CA GLY A 446 -0.98 -15.85 1.12
C GLY A 446 -1.00 -16.16 2.60
N THR A 447 -0.09 -17.02 3.02
CA THR A 447 0.13 -17.37 4.43
C THR A 447 1.62 -17.33 4.70
N ASP A 448 2.01 -16.80 5.85
CA ASP A 448 3.40 -16.83 6.29
C ASP A 448 3.58 -17.84 7.42
N PRO A 449 4.51 -18.82 7.31
CA PRO A 449 4.75 -19.78 8.38
C PRO A 449 5.22 -19.16 9.70
N ASP A 450 5.91 -18.02 9.64
CA ASP A 450 6.43 -17.27 10.79
C ASP A 450 5.47 -16.21 11.32
N ASN A 451 4.31 -16.07 10.67
CA ASN A 451 3.27 -15.10 10.97
C ASN A 451 3.75 -13.64 10.79
N ASP A 452 4.67 -13.42 9.85
CA ASP A 452 5.13 -12.09 9.44
C ASP A 452 4.03 -11.38 8.59
N PRO A 453 3.88 -10.04 8.68
CA PRO A 453 2.88 -9.29 7.91
C PRO A 453 3.12 -9.35 6.39
N LEU A 454 2.13 -9.90 5.67
CA LEU A 454 2.22 -10.05 4.22
C LEU A 454 1.83 -8.79 3.46
N THR A 455 2.51 -8.56 2.33
CA THR A 455 2.08 -7.60 1.30
C THR A 455 1.97 -8.27 -0.06
N TYR A 456 1.02 -7.80 -0.87
CA TYR A 456 0.59 -8.36 -2.13
C TYR A 456 0.87 -7.36 -3.27
N LEU A 457 1.53 -7.84 -4.31
CA LEU A 457 1.84 -7.09 -5.52
C LEU A 457 1.22 -7.80 -6.72
N TRP A 458 0.18 -7.19 -7.28
CA TRP A 458 -0.45 -7.63 -8.53
C TRP A 458 0.12 -6.86 -9.71
N GLU A 459 0.75 -7.53 -10.67
CA GLU A 459 1.38 -6.92 -11.84
C GLU A 459 0.96 -7.61 -13.14
N GLN A 460 0.83 -6.84 -14.23
CA GLN A 460 0.59 -7.43 -15.55
C GLN A 460 1.86 -8.10 -16.06
N TYR A 461 1.71 -9.17 -16.83
CA TYR A 461 2.79 -10.02 -17.35
C TYR A 461 2.67 -10.26 -18.86
N ASP A 462 2.19 -9.26 -19.60
CA ASP A 462 2.09 -9.28 -21.06
C ASP A 462 3.20 -8.44 -21.72
N SER A 463 4.24 -9.08 -22.25
CA SER A 463 5.39 -8.40 -22.87
C SER A 463 5.35 -8.38 -24.41
N ARG A 464 4.16 -8.48 -25.02
CA ARG A 464 4.05 -8.21 -26.47
C ARG A 464 4.06 -6.71 -26.75
N ASN A 465 4.51 -6.33 -27.95
CA ASN A 465 4.46 -4.94 -28.39
C ASN A 465 3.01 -4.44 -28.55
N ASN A 466 2.77 -3.16 -28.28
CA ASN A 466 1.50 -2.47 -28.46
C ASN A 466 1.69 -0.94 -28.55
N THR A 467 0.66 -0.21 -28.98
CA THR A 467 0.68 1.26 -29.00
C THR A 467 0.79 1.83 -27.59
N GLN A 468 1.62 2.87 -27.44
CA GLN A 468 1.87 3.62 -26.19
C GLN A 468 1.57 5.12 -26.39
N PRO A 469 0.87 5.79 -25.45
CA PRO A 469 0.20 5.21 -24.27
C PRO A 469 -0.82 4.13 -24.66
N PRO A 470 -1.11 3.16 -23.78
CA PRO A 470 -2.00 2.05 -24.10
C PRO A 470 -3.37 2.49 -24.60
N LEU A 471 -3.90 1.78 -25.59
CA LEU A 471 -5.25 1.99 -26.14
C LEU A 471 -6.15 0.83 -25.75
N ALA A 472 -7.45 1.09 -25.59
CA ALA A 472 -8.41 0.05 -25.25
C ALA A 472 -8.65 -0.96 -26.39
N SER A 473 -8.23 -0.61 -27.61
CA SER A 473 -8.20 -1.48 -28.78
C SER A 473 -6.94 -2.35 -28.87
N ASN A 474 -5.96 -2.18 -27.98
CA ASN A 474 -4.77 -3.02 -27.97
C ASN A 474 -5.15 -4.48 -27.73
N VAL A 475 -4.81 -5.36 -28.67
CA VAL A 475 -5.07 -6.81 -28.59
C VAL A 475 -3.99 -7.59 -27.82
N ALA A 476 -2.87 -6.93 -27.51
CA ALA A 476 -1.73 -7.50 -26.79
C ALA A 476 -0.97 -6.42 -26.01
N GLY A 477 0.09 -6.83 -25.30
CA GLY A 477 1.02 -5.95 -24.59
C GLY A 477 0.48 -5.31 -23.31
N PRO A 478 1.31 -4.52 -22.61
CA PRO A 478 0.96 -3.99 -21.31
C PRO A 478 -0.04 -2.84 -21.41
N VAL A 479 -1.08 -2.89 -20.57
CA VAL A 479 -2.16 -1.91 -20.47
C VAL A 479 -2.41 -1.47 -19.02
N TYR A 480 -1.81 -2.13 -18.02
CA TYR A 480 -1.88 -1.78 -16.62
C TYR A 480 -0.49 -1.55 -16.04
N ARG A 481 -0.26 -0.36 -15.49
CA ARG A 481 0.97 -0.01 -14.78
C ARG A 481 1.22 -0.86 -13.54
N SER A 482 2.48 -0.94 -13.10
CA SER A 482 2.78 -1.44 -11.77
C SER A 482 2.46 -0.38 -10.68
N ARG A 483 2.25 -0.85 -9.45
CA ARG A 483 1.95 -0.06 -8.25
C ARG A 483 2.59 -0.74 -7.04
N LEU A 484 2.95 0.05 -6.03
CA LEU A 484 3.53 -0.42 -4.78
C LEU A 484 2.76 -1.61 -4.18
N PRO A 485 3.46 -2.62 -3.61
CA PRO A 485 2.82 -3.69 -2.85
C PRO A 485 2.02 -3.14 -1.67
N LYS A 486 0.93 -3.82 -1.32
CA LYS A 486 0.01 -3.39 -0.25
C LYS A 486 -0.38 -4.53 0.68
N THR A 487 -0.85 -4.22 1.88
CA THR A 487 -1.40 -5.22 2.80
C THR A 487 -2.76 -5.73 2.33
N GLU A 488 -3.53 -4.94 1.57
CA GLU A 488 -4.73 -5.44 0.92
C GLU A 488 -4.37 -6.49 -0.13
N ASN A 489 -4.99 -7.67 -0.02
CA ASN A 489 -4.77 -8.78 -0.94
C ASN A 489 -5.48 -8.62 -2.29
N MET A 490 -6.11 -7.46 -2.53
CA MET A 490 -6.91 -7.19 -3.72
C MET A 490 -6.46 -5.92 -4.46
N ARG A 491 -6.54 -5.95 -5.79
CA ARG A 491 -6.25 -4.79 -6.65
C ARG A 491 -7.33 -4.62 -7.71
N TYR A 492 -7.86 -3.39 -7.81
CA TYR A 492 -8.83 -2.99 -8.83
C TYR A 492 -8.13 -2.62 -10.15
N PHE A 493 -8.76 -2.99 -11.26
CA PHE A 493 -8.31 -2.73 -12.63
C PHE A 493 -9.43 -2.09 -13.46
N PRO A 494 -9.28 -0.79 -13.84
CA PRO A 494 -8.27 0.16 -13.36
C PRO A 494 -8.47 0.45 -11.87
N HIS A 495 -7.54 1.22 -11.29
CA HIS A 495 -7.66 1.64 -9.89
C HIS A 495 -9.04 2.25 -9.58
N LEU A 496 -9.58 1.94 -8.40
CA LEU A 496 -10.98 2.18 -8.06
C LEU A 496 -11.39 3.66 -8.23
N SER A 497 -10.54 4.63 -7.89
CA SER A 497 -10.90 6.04 -8.05
C SER A 497 -11.14 6.44 -9.52
N ALA A 498 -10.46 5.85 -10.50
CA ALA A 498 -10.79 6.09 -11.91
C ALA A 498 -12.15 5.49 -12.28
N VAL A 499 -12.50 4.31 -11.75
CA VAL A 499 -13.83 3.71 -11.93
C VAL A 499 -14.91 4.63 -11.35
N LEU A 500 -14.70 5.18 -10.14
CA LEU A 500 -15.62 6.12 -9.50
C LEU A 500 -15.72 7.47 -10.25
N SER A 501 -14.68 7.86 -10.98
CA SER A 501 -14.69 9.01 -11.90
C SER A 501 -15.23 8.67 -13.30
N ASN A 502 -15.84 7.50 -13.49
CA ASN A 502 -16.37 7.01 -14.78
C ASN A 502 -15.32 6.89 -15.88
N ASN A 503 -14.06 6.69 -15.51
CA ASN A 503 -12.96 6.51 -16.44
C ASN A 503 -12.44 5.06 -16.36
N LEU A 504 -12.85 4.22 -17.30
CA LEU A 504 -12.35 2.84 -17.43
C LEU A 504 -11.06 2.75 -18.25
N THR A 505 -10.61 3.86 -18.85
CA THR A 505 -9.41 3.91 -19.68
C THR A 505 -8.48 5.07 -19.29
N PRO A 506 -8.13 5.24 -17.99
CA PRO A 506 -7.06 6.17 -17.63
C PRO A 506 -5.76 5.77 -18.34
N ILE A 507 -4.96 6.77 -18.72
CA ILE A 507 -3.85 6.66 -19.68
C ILE A 507 -2.92 5.45 -19.43
N TRP A 508 -2.71 5.04 -18.17
CA TRP A 508 -1.77 3.97 -17.79
C TRP A 508 -2.42 2.71 -17.21
N GLU A 509 -3.75 2.67 -17.13
CA GLU A 509 -4.52 1.51 -16.67
C GLU A 509 -5.78 1.38 -17.53
N VAL A 510 -5.66 0.72 -18.68
CA VAL A 510 -6.69 0.75 -19.73
C VAL A 510 -7.47 -0.56 -19.75
N THR A 511 -8.77 -0.48 -19.41
CA THR A 511 -9.70 -1.59 -19.58
C THR A 511 -9.83 -1.95 -21.06
N PRO A 512 -9.59 -3.21 -21.47
CA PRO A 512 -9.73 -3.60 -22.86
C PRO A 512 -11.17 -3.53 -23.37
N HIS A 513 -11.37 -2.96 -24.56
CA HIS A 513 -12.62 -2.95 -25.32
C HIS A 513 -12.63 -3.99 -26.45
N VAL A 514 -11.64 -4.86 -26.48
CA VAL A 514 -11.48 -5.95 -27.46
C VAL A 514 -11.22 -7.25 -26.72
N ALA A 515 -11.58 -8.37 -27.34
CA ALA A 515 -11.25 -9.69 -26.81
C ALA A 515 -9.74 -9.89 -26.83
N ARG A 516 -9.18 -10.32 -25.70
CA ARG A 516 -7.75 -10.58 -25.51
C ARG A 516 -7.50 -11.36 -24.24
N THR A 517 -6.33 -11.94 -24.13
CA THR A 517 -5.83 -12.50 -22.87
C THR A 517 -4.97 -11.47 -22.14
N LEU A 518 -5.11 -11.41 -20.83
CA LEU A 518 -4.26 -10.68 -19.90
C LEU A 518 -3.61 -11.69 -18.96
N ASN A 519 -2.31 -11.56 -18.76
CA ASN A 519 -1.56 -12.38 -17.81
C ASN A 519 -1.20 -11.53 -16.59
N PHE A 520 -1.38 -12.07 -15.39
CA PHE A 520 -1.07 -11.39 -14.14
C PHE A 520 -0.14 -12.23 -13.26
N SER A 521 0.68 -11.52 -12.48
CA SER A 521 1.56 -12.04 -11.44
C SER A 521 1.07 -11.56 -10.10
N LEU A 522 0.90 -12.47 -9.15
CA LEU A 522 0.79 -12.15 -7.74
C LEU A 522 2.12 -12.46 -7.06
N LEU A 523 2.80 -11.44 -6.53
CA LEU A 523 3.95 -11.58 -5.66
C LEU A 523 3.56 -11.27 -4.21
N VAL A 524 3.80 -12.21 -3.31
CA VAL A 524 3.58 -12.06 -1.86
C VAL A 524 4.94 -11.92 -1.17
N ASN A 525 5.11 -10.86 -0.38
CA ASN A 525 6.30 -10.58 0.42
C ASN A 525 5.98 -10.73 1.90
N ASP A 526 6.88 -11.34 2.68
CA ASP A 526 6.77 -11.44 4.14
C ASP A 526 7.22 -10.18 4.89
N ASN A 527 7.92 -9.27 4.20
CA ASN A 527 8.44 -8.01 4.75
C ASN A 527 9.36 -8.14 5.96
N ARG A 528 9.97 -9.31 6.18
CA ARG A 528 10.80 -9.50 7.35
C ARG A 528 12.05 -8.63 7.30
N ALA A 529 12.22 -7.78 8.32
CA ALA A 529 13.32 -6.80 8.38
C ALA A 529 14.73 -7.41 8.28
N THR A 530 14.89 -8.68 8.71
CA THR A 530 16.16 -9.40 8.67
C THR A 530 16.43 -10.13 7.35
N GLY A 531 15.56 -9.96 6.35
CA GLY A 531 15.72 -10.51 5.01
C GLY A 531 14.41 -11.11 4.49
N ASN A 532 13.86 -10.46 3.47
CA ASN A 532 12.57 -10.79 2.87
C ASN A 532 12.59 -12.16 2.18
N GLN A 533 11.53 -12.94 2.33
CA GLN A 533 11.19 -14.05 1.42
C GLN A 533 9.92 -13.72 0.65
N THR A 534 9.78 -14.36 -0.51
CA THR A 534 8.69 -14.09 -1.43
C THR A 534 8.17 -15.33 -2.13
N ALA A 535 6.87 -15.35 -2.38
CA ALA A 535 6.21 -16.38 -3.17
C ALA A 535 5.43 -15.75 -4.32
N ARG A 536 5.29 -16.50 -5.41
CA ARG A 536 4.62 -16.03 -6.61
C ARG A 536 3.61 -17.04 -7.11
N ASP A 537 2.48 -16.54 -7.59
CA ASP A 537 1.54 -17.30 -8.40
C ASP A 537 1.05 -16.44 -9.59
N ALA A 538 0.48 -17.08 -10.62
CA ALA A 538 0.03 -16.42 -11.84
C ALA A 538 -1.47 -16.64 -12.07
N MET A 539 -2.12 -15.64 -12.68
CA MET A 539 -3.52 -15.72 -13.12
C MET A 539 -3.64 -15.31 -14.58
N VAL A 540 -4.49 -16.02 -15.32
CA VAL A 540 -4.92 -15.66 -16.67
C VAL A 540 -6.33 -15.07 -16.62
N VAL A 541 -6.51 -13.91 -17.24
CA VAL A 541 -7.81 -13.27 -17.43
C VAL A 541 -8.11 -13.16 -18.92
N THR A 542 -9.12 -13.89 -19.39
CA THR A 542 -9.59 -13.86 -20.78
C THR A 542 -10.72 -12.83 -20.92
N VAL A 543 -10.44 -11.72 -21.59
CA VAL A 543 -11.46 -10.76 -22.00
C VAL A 543 -12.20 -11.32 -23.22
N THR A 544 -13.50 -11.53 -23.06
CA THR A 544 -14.38 -12.10 -24.10
C THR A 544 -15.05 -11.01 -24.95
N ASN A 545 -15.89 -11.42 -25.90
CA ASN A 545 -16.73 -10.49 -26.67
C ASN A 545 -18.01 -10.05 -25.94
N ALA A 546 -18.37 -10.67 -24.81
CA ALA A 546 -19.49 -10.22 -23.97
C ALA A 546 -19.16 -8.86 -23.33
N GLY A 547 -20.18 -8.10 -22.96
CA GLY A 547 -20.03 -6.77 -22.36
C GLY A 547 -20.29 -5.60 -23.33
N PRO A 548 -20.26 -4.36 -22.80
CA PRO A 548 -19.86 -4.02 -21.44
C PRO A 548 -20.97 -4.21 -20.40
N PHE A 549 -20.63 -4.78 -19.24
CA PHE A 549 -21.53 -4.89 -18.09
C PHE A 549 -21.56 -3.56 -17.34
N LYS A 550 -22.75 -2.98 -17.13
CA LYS A 550 -22.90 -1.60 -16.61
C LYS A 550 -24.07 -1.46 -15.67
N VAL A 551 -23.92 -0.71 -14.57
CA VAL A 551 -25.06 -0.28 -13.74
C VAL A 551 -25.75 0.90 -14.43
N THR A 552 -27.07 0.77 -14.66
CA THR A 552 -27.87 1.74 -15.44
C THR A 552 -28.91 2.48 -14.60
N SER A 553 -28.90 2.27 -13.28
CA SER A 553 -29.83 2.87 -12.30
C SER A 553 -29.09 3.76 -11.31
N HIS A 554 -29.85 4.43 -10.43
CA HIS A 554 -29.32 5.25 -9.33
C HIS A 554 -28.44 6.40 -9.82
N MET A 555 -28.98 7.10 -10.83
CA MET A 555 -28.39 8.27 -11.47
C MET A 555 -28.95 9.59 -10.92
N GLY A 556 -30.07 9.53 -10.17
CA GLY A 556 -30.71 10.68 -9.54
C GLY A 556 -29.97 11.15 -8.29
N SER A 557 -30.33 12.33 -7.78
CA SER A 557 -29.63 12.96 -6.65
C SER A 557 -30.04 12.41 -5.27
N SER A 558 -31.23 11.84 -5.13
CA SER A 558 -31.74 11.35 -3.85
C SER A 558 -32.71 10.17 -3.98
N TYR A 559 -32.62 9.24 -3.04
CA TYR A 559 -33.47 8.07 -2.89
C TYR A 559 -33.95 7.97 -1.43
N THR A 560 -35.07 7.28 -1.19
CA THR A 560 -35.58 7.05 0.16
C THR A 560 -35.17 5.66 0.64
N ALA A 561 -35.02 5.51 1.96
CA ALA A 561 -34.81 4.20 2.56
C ALA A 561 -35.95 3.21 2.24
N GLY A 562 -35.64 1.92 2.24
CA GLY A 562 -36.56 0.86 1.87
C GLY A 562 -36.39 0.37 0.42
N PRO A 563 -37.44 -0.23 -0.17
CA PRO A 563 -37.34 -0.90 -1.47
C PRO A 563 -36.95 0.05 -2.61
N ASN A 564 -35.86 -0.26 -3.30
CA ASN A 564 -35.37 0.44 -4.49
C ASN A 564 -34.95 -0.58 -5.56
N THR A 565 -35.26 -0.28 -6.83
CA THR A 565 -34.94 -1.18 -7.95
C THR A 565 -33.59 -0.82 -8.58
N VAL A 566 -32.59 -1.69 -8.39
CA VAL A 566 -31.30 -1.59 -9.05
C VAL A 566 -31.39 -2.28 -10.42
N LYS A 567 -30.91 -1.60 -11.46
CA LYS A 567 -30.84 -2.10 -12.85
C LYS A 567 -29.40 -2.07 -13.37
N TRP A 568 -29.08 -3.03 -14.22
CA TRP A 568 -27.81 -3.14 -14.94
C TRP A 568 -28.01 -3.75 -16.33
N ASP A 569 -27.08 -3.48 -17.23
CA ASP A 569 -26.97 -4.16 -18.52
C ASP A 569 -26.23 -5.50 -18.32
N VAL A 570 -26.93 -6.61 -18.56
CA VAL A 570 -26.36 -7.97 -18.48
C VAL A 570 -25.31 -8.18 -19.56
N ALA A 571 -25.50 -7.58 -20.75
CA ALA A 571 -24.56 -7.60 -21.87
C ALA A 571 -23.98 -8.99 -22.22
N GLY A 572 -24.79 -10.04 -22.16
CA GLY A 572 -24.38 -11.42 -22.47
C GLY A 572 -23.46 -12.08 -21.43
N THR A 573 -23.23 -11.45 -20.26
CA THR A 573 -22.37 -12.00 -19.21
C THR A 573 -22.93 -13.25 -18.52
N ASN A 574 -24.24 -13.49 -18.63
CA ASN A 574 -24.92 -14.64 -18.05
C ASN A 574 -24.90 -15.90 -18.93
N THR A 575 -24.23 -15.85 -20.08
CA THR A 575 -24.10 -16.97 -21.03
C THR A 575 -22.65 -17.09 -21.54
N GLY A 576 -22.41 -18.03 -22.47
CA GLY A 576 -21.10 -18.22 -23.10
C GLY A 576 -20.00 -18.58 -22.10
N ALA A 577 -18.79 -18.07 -22.34
CA ALA A 577 -17.63 -18.33 -21.49
C ALA A 577 -17.64 -17.55 -20.17
N VAL A 578 -18.37 -16.42 -20.07
CA VAL A 578 -18.47 -15.64 -18.83
C VAL A 578 -19.43 -16.30 -17.83
N ASN A 579 -20.60 -16.76 -18.31
CA ASN A 579 -21.57 -17.61 -17.61
C ASN A 579 -21.92 -17.22 -16.16
N THR A 580 -21.91 -15.93 -15.82
CA THR A 580 -22.24 -15.45 -14.47
C THR A 580 -23.75 -15.53 -14.22
N ARG A 581 -24.18 -16.50 -13.40
CA ARG A 581 -25.60 -16.73 -13.10
C ARG A 581 -26.20 -15.78 -12.07
N TYR A 582 -25.37 -15.30 -11.14
CA TYR A 582 -25.80 -14.45 -10.02
C TYR A 582 -24.87 -13.25 -9.85
N VAL A 583 -25.41 -12.18 -9.28
CA VAL A 583 -24.66 -10.98 -8.91
C VAL A 583 -24.96 -10.59 -7.45
N THR A 584 -23.99 -9.96 -6.82
CA THR A 584 -24.09 -9.31 -5.52
C THR A 584 -24.29 -7.81 -5.73
N ILE A 585 -25.18 -7.19 -4.96
CA ILE A 585 -25.43 -5.75 -4.97
C ILE A 585 -24.92 -5.18 -3.66
N LEU A 586 -23.96 -4.25 -3.75
CA LEU A 586 -23.31 -3.61 -2.62
C LEU A 586 -23.61 -2.10 -2.63
N LEU A 587 -23.72 -1.53 -1.43
CA LEU A 587 -23.86 -0.11 -1.18
C LEU A 587 -22.58 0.41 -0.52
N SER A 588 -22.06 1.49 -1.08
CA SER A 588 -21.11 2.37 -0.43
C SER A 588 -21.84 3.54 0.22
N LYS A 589 -21.37 3.94 1.40
CA LYS A 589 -21.91 5.08 2.17
C LYS A 589 -20.97 6.29 2.20
N ASP A 590 -19.86 6.21 1.48
CA ASP A 590 -18.77 7.19 1.49
C ASP A 590 -18.37 7.65 0.08
N GLY A 591 -19.26 7.48 -0.91
CA GLY A 591 -18.98 7.89 -2.30
C GLY A 591 -18.14 6.88 -3.10
N GLY A 592 -18.00 5.65 -2.60
CA GLY A 592 -17.40 4.52 -3.29
C GLY A 592 -16.05 4.09 -2.76
N TYR A 593 -15.57 4.64 -1.64
CA TYR A 593 -14.29 4.20 -1.06
C TYR A 593 -14.41 2.81 -0.44
N HIS A 594 -15.53 2.52 0.25
CA HIS A 594 -15.82 1.21 0.81
C HIS A 594 -17.22 0.72 0.41
N PHE A 595 -17.34 -0.58 0.11
CA PHE A 595 -18.58 -1.25 -0.33
C PHE A 595 -19.00 -2.35 0.66
N ASP A 596 -19.04 -2.00 1.95
CA ASP A 596 -19.21 -2.96 3.04
C ASP A 596 -20.67 -3.37 3.30
N THR A 597 -21.63 -2.65 2.71
CA THR A 597 -23.05 -2.92 2.92
C THR A 597 -23.62 -3.80 1.82
N VAL A 598 -23.87 -5.06 2.14
CA VAL A 598 -24.54 -5.99 1.22
C VAL A 598 -26.04 -5.69 1.19
N LEU A 599 -26.54 -5.26 0.03
CA LEU A 599 -27.96 -5.04 -0.21
C LEU A 599 -28.67 -6.30 -0.71
N ALA A 600 -27.96 -7.11 -1.50
CA ALA A 600 -28.38 -8.44 -1.90
C ALA A 600 -27.16 -9.31 -2.20
N GLU A 601 -27.04 -10.46 -1.54
CA GLU A 601 -25.85 -11.32 -1.65
C GLU A 601 -25.80 -12.08 -2.98
N SER A 602 -26.95 -12.59 -3.43
CA SER A 602 -27.07 -13.36 -4.66
C SER A 602 -28.44 -13.16 -5.30
N VAL A 603 -28.49 -12.42 -6.40
CA VAL A 603 -29.68 -12.26 -7.24
C VAL A 603 -29.39 -12.71 -8.67
N PRO A 604 -30.38 -13.24 -9.43
CA PRO A 604 -30.15 -13.65 -10.81
C PRO A 604 -29.56 -12.53 -11.65
N ASN A 605 -28.57 -12.84 -12.50
CA ASN A 605 -27.99 -11.90 -13.45
C ASN A 605 -28.94 -11.71 -14.65
N ASN A 606 -30.08 -11.06 -14.42
CA ASN A 606 -31.16 -10.85 -15.38
C ASN A 606 -31.47 -9.35 -15.64
N GLY A 607 -30.66 -8.44 -15.10
CA GLY A 607 -30.69 -7.00 -15.39
C GLY A 607 -31.44 -6.15 -14.38
N SER A 608 -32.12 -6.73 -13.39
CA SER A 608 -32.71 -5.96 -12.29
C SER A 608 -32.94 -6.75 -11.01
N ALA A 609 -32.85 -6.07 -9.87
CA ALA A 609 -33.30 -6.60 -8.59
C ALA A 609 -33.84 -5.49 -7.70
N VAL A 610 -34.83 -5.81 -6.86
CA VAL A 610 -35.29 -4.92 -5.78
C VAL A 610 -34.43 -5.18 -4.56
N VAL A 611 -33.88 -4.12 -3.98
CA VAL A 611 -33.05 -4.15 -2.77
C VAL A 611 -33.58 -3.17 -1.73
N ASN A 612 -33.25 -3.39 -0.47
CA ASN A 612 -33.68 -2.50 0.61
C ASN A 612 -32.55 -1.57 1.02
N PHE A 613 -32.72 -0.28 0.76
CA PHE A 613 -31.80 0.73 1.27
C PHE A 613 -31.94 0.88 2.78
N PRO A 614 -30.81 1.05 3.51
CA PRO A 614 -30.83 1.17 4.96
C PRO A 614 -31.62 2.40 5.39
N ASN A 615 -32.32 2.31 6.53
CA ASN A 615 -33.05 3.45 7.10
C ASN A 615 -32.12 4.42 7.84
N GLU A 616 -31.19 5.00 7.09
CA GLU A 616 -30.20 5.96 7.56
C GLU A 616 -30.04 7.14 6.59
N ASN A 617 -29.54 8.27 7.10
CA ASN A 617 -29.25 9.42 6.24
C ASN A 617 -27.83 9.23 5.70
N ILE A 618 -27.69 9.06 4.39
CA ILE A 618 -26.41 8.91 3.70
C ILE A 618 -26.27 10.07 2.73
N GLY A 619 -25.25 10.91 2.92
CA GLY A 619 -25.04 12.08 2.06
C GLY A 619 -24.47 11.72 0.69
N VAL A 620 -23.61 10.70 0.62
CA VAL A 620 -22.87 10.33 -0.59
C VAL A 620 -22.79 8.81 -0.72
N ALA A 621 -23.68 8.23 -1.52
CA ALA A 621 -23.78 6.80 -1.75
C ALA A 621 -23.41 6.40 -3.18
N ARG A 622 -22.92 5.17 -3.34
CA ARG A 622 -22.69 4.49 -4.63
C ARG A 622 -23.15 3.04 -4.56
N ILE A 623 -23.58 2.49 -5.70
CA ILE A 623 -24.00 1.10 -5.83
C ILE A 623 -23.02 0.37 -6.74
N MET A 624 -22.55 -0.77 -6.28
CA MET A 624 -21.78 -1.72 -7.07
C MET A 624 -22.60 -2.97 -7.33
N VAL A 625 -22.62 -3.42 -8.58
CA VAL A 625 -23.10 -4.75 -8.96
C VAL A 625 -21.86 -5.57 -9.30
N LYS A 626 -21.58 -6.59 -8.48
CA LYS A 626 -20.41 -7.46 -8.57
C LYS A 626 -20.82 -8.87 -8.98
N ALA A 627 -20.06 -9.49 -9.88
CA ALA A 627 -20.32 -10.87 -10.28
C ALA A 627 -20.11 -11.86 -9.12
N VAL A 628 -20.97 -12.88 -9.02
CA VAL A 628 -20.74 -14.03 -8.12
C VAL A 628 -19.99 -15.11 -8.89
N GLY A 629 -18.89 -15.60 -8.35
CA GLY A 629 -18.04 -16.62 -9.00
C GLY A 629 -17.20 -16.09 -10.17
N ASN A 630 -17.11 -14.77 -10.34
CA ASN A 630 -16.28 -14.10 -11.35
C ASN A 630 -15.71 -12.79 -10.76
N ILE A 631 -14.77 -12.14 -11.44
CA ILE A 631 -13.97 -11.02 -10.90
C ILE A 631 -14.40 -9.64 -11.39
N TYR A 632 -15.34 -9.55 -12.32
CA TYR A 632 -15.79 -8.27 -12.87
C TYR A 632 -16.89 -7.61 -12.03
N TYR A 633 -16.99 -6.29 -12.13
CA TYR A 633 -18.00 -5.49 -11.44
C TYR A 633 -18.29 -4.19 -12.21
N ALA A 634 -19.39 -3.54 -11.86
CA ALA A 634 -19.71 -2.19 -12.33
C ALA A 634 -20.26 -1.35 -11.18
N VAL A 635 -19.99 -0.04 -11.22
CA VAL A 635 -20.48 0.96 -10.26
C VAL A 635 -21.39 1.95 -10.99
N ASN A 636 -22.43 2.44 -10.31
CA ASN A 636 -23.25 3.54 -10.85
C ASN A 636 -22.40 4.82 -11.04
N THR A 637 -22.82 5.68 -11.97
CA THR A 637 -21.92 6.75 -12.45
C THR A 637 -21.95 8.04 -11.63
N THR A 638 -22.97 8.24 -10.79
CA THR A 638 -23.11 9.46 -9.97
C THR A 638 -23.29 9.13 -8.49
N ASN A 639 -22.88 10.06 -7.62
CA ASN A 639 -23.24 10.00 -6.21
C ASN A 639 -24.73 10.31 -6.05
N PHE A 640 -25.35 9.67 -5.07
CA PHE A 640 -26.72 9.98 -4.65
C PHE A 640 -26.81 10.01 -3.13
N SER A 641 -27.86 10.61 -2.59
CA SER A 641 -28.16 10.57 -1.15
C SER A 641 -29.25 9.55 -0.84
N ILE A 642 -29.21 8.97 0.37
CA ILE A 642 -30.31 8.18 0.92
C ILE A 642 -30.90 8.97 2.09
N THR A 643 -32.19 9.22 2.05
CA THR A 643 -32.92 9.86 3.14
C THR A 643 -33.65 8.82 3.96
N LYS A 644 -33.57 8.95 5.30
CA LYS A 644 -34.37 8.14 6.22
C LYS A 644 -35.84 8.25 5.84
N SER A 645 -36.48 7.10 5.69
CA SER A 645 -37.93 7.05 5.62
C SER A 645 -38.43 7.03 7.06
N ALA A 646 -39.12 8.10 7.47
CA ALA A 646 -39.93 8.03 8.67
C ALA A 646 -41.00 6.98 8.38
N LEU A 647 -40.97 5.85 9.10
CA LEU A 647 -42.13 4.99 9.13
C LEU A 647 -43.29 5.91 9.56
N PRO A 648 -44.33 6.11 8.74
CA PRO A 648 -45.57 6.50 9.35
C PRO A 648 -45.88 5.31 10.26
N VAL A 649 -45.70 5.50 11.57
CA VAL A 649 -46.56 4.80 12.49
C VAL A 649 -47.94 5.27 12.07
N LYS A 650 -48.58 4.54 11.16
CA LYS A 650 -50.02 4.45 11.16
C LYS A 650 -50.33 3.89 12.53
N LYS A 651 -50.39 4.79 13.52
CA LYS A 651 -51.37 4.67 14.55
C LYS A 651 -52.64 4.65 13.72
N GLU A 652 -53.15 3.45 13.44
CA GLU A 652 -54.57 3.34 13.19
C GLU A 652 -55.18 4.02 14.42
N LEU A 653 -55.50 5.30 14.29
CA LEU A 653 -56.71 5.81 14.87
C LEU A 653 -57.81 5.02 14.18
N LYS A 654 -57.99 3.75 14.59
CA LYS A 654 -59.33 3.25 14.77
C LYS A 654 -59.93 4.28 15.70
N ALA A 655 -60.68 5.23 15.15
CA ALA A 655 -61.73 5.88 15.92
C ALA A 655 -62.51 4.71 16.51
N SER A 656 -62.25 4.42 17.78
CA SER A 656 -62.85 3.28 18.44
C SER A 656 -64.33 3.62 18.49
N ARG A 657 -65.13 2.90 17.69
CA ARG A 657 -66.59 3.05 17.66
C ARG A 657 -67.24 2.85 19.04
N PHE A 658 -66.45 2.46 20.04
CA PHE A 658 -66.77 2.35 21.45
C PHE A 658 -65.67 3.07 22.25
N ALA A 659 -66.04 3.88 23.23
CA ALA A 659 -65.10 4.56 24.11
C ALA A 659 -65.67 4.71 25.53
N VAL A 660 -64.80 4.57 26.54
CA VAL A 660 -65.12 4.77 27.96
C VAL A 660 -64.21 5.86 28.51
N TYR A 661 -64.76 7.02 28.89
CA TYR A 661 -63.99 8.20 29.28
C TYR A 661 -64.73 9.13 30.28
N PRO A 662 -64.02 9.87 31.15
CA PRO A 662 -62.59 9.82 31.36
C PRO A 662 -62.17 8.48 31.99
N ASN A 663 -60.97 8.03 31.66
CA ASN A 663 -60.38 6.82 32.21
C ASN A 663 -58.89 7.09 32.46
N PRO A 664 -58.46 7.32 33.72
CA PRO A 664 -59.21 7.09 34.96
C PRO A 664 -60.39 8.06 35.21
N SER A 665 -61.47 7.56 35.82
CA SER A 665 -62.64 8.33 36.26
C SER A 665 -62.59 8.57 37.77
N ARG A 666 -63.14 9.70 38.24
CA ARG A 666 -63.26 10.03 39.69
C ARG A 666 -64.70 10.02 40.18
N GLU A 667 -65.57 10.70 39.45
CA GLU A 667 -66.97 10.92 39.84
C GLU A 667 -67.94 10.29 38.85
N GLU A 668 -67.69 10.48 37.56
CA GLU A 668 -68.53 9.99 36.47
C GLU A 668 -67.70 9.39 35.34
N VAL A 669 -68.28 8.41 34.64
CA VAL A 669 -67.74 7.82 33.43
C VAL A 669 -68.78 7.87 32.33
N ASN A 670 -68.34 8.23 31.13
CA ASN A 670 -69.16 8.23 29.94
C ASN A 670 -68.82 7.00 29.09
N ILE A 671 -69.86 6.37 28.54
CA ILE A 671 -69.74 5.32 27.55
C ILE A 671 -70.33 5.86 26.25
N ARG A 672 -69.51 5.90 25.19
CA ARG A 672 -69.95 6.28 23.85
C ARG A 672 -69.84 5.10 22.91
N LEU A 673 -70.86 4.91 22.09
CA LEU A 673 -70.94 3.98 20.98
C LEU A 673 -71.37 4.78 19.75
N ASP A 674 -70.53 4.88 18.72
CA ASP A 674 -70.76 5.79 17.58
C ASP A 674 -71.89 5.33 16.62
N ASP A 675 -72.63 4.26 16.98
CA ASP A 675 -73.77 3.72 16.22
C ASP A 675 -75.08 4.13 16.91
N GLU A 676 -75.58 5.34 16.61
CA GLU A 676 -76.73 5.96 17.28
C GLU A 676 -78.08 5.28 16.99
N ALA A 677 -78.12 4.31 16.06
CA ALA A 677 -79.35 3.62 15.67
C ALA A 677 -79.73 2.45 16.59
N ASP A 678 -78.76 1.78 17.21
CA ASP A 678 -78.99 0.57 18.00
C ASP A 678 -79.04 0.86 19.51
N THR A 679 -80.07 0.34 20.19
CA THR A 679 -80.10 0.34 21.66
C THR A 679 -79.19 -0.79 22.16
N ALA A 680 -78.21 -0.47 23.01
CA ALA A 680 -77.25 -1.42 23.55
C ALA A 680 -77.34 -1.49 25.07
N GLN A 681 -77.11 -2.66 25.65
CA GLN A 681 -77.07 -2.84 27.10
C GLN A 681 -75.62 -2.74 27.59
N TYR A 682 -75.36 -1.91 28.60
CA TYR A 682 -74.06 -1.87 29.27
C TYR A 682 -74.08 -2.59 30.62
N SER A 683 -72.91 -3.06 31.03
CA SER A 683 -72.66 -3.63 32.37
C SER A 683 -71.27 -3.20 32.85
N LEU A 684 -71.22 -2.58 34.03
CA LEU A 684 -70.01 -2.27 34.78
C LEU A 684 -69.79 -3.36 35.81
N MET A 685 -68.63 -4.02 35.76
CA MET A 685 -68.28 -5.18 36.59
C MET A 685 -66.97 -4.94 37.35
N ASP A 686 -66.86 -5.51 38.55
CA ASP A 686 -65.56 -5.61 39.24
C ASP A 686 -64.67 -6.72 38.63
N SER A 687 -63.43 -6.83 39.11
CA SER A 687 -62.45 -7.80 38.62
C SER A 687 -62.85 -9.27 38.81
N SER A 688 -63.83 -9.56 39.67
CA SER A 688 -64.39 -10.91 39.84
C SER A 688 -65.51 -11.23 38.85
N GLY A 689 -65.93 -10.26 38.04
CA GLY A 689 -67.06 -10.39 37.12
C GLY A 689 -68.42 -10.10 37.75
N ARG A 690 -68.46 -9.69 39.03
CA ARG A 690 -69.70 -9.26 39.68
C ARG A 690 -70.16 -7.93 39.09
N VAL A 691 -71.41 -7.90 38.64
CA VAL A 691 -72.03 -6.71 38.03
C VAL A 691 -72.40 -5.70 39.12
N LEU A 692 -71.91 -4.47 38.96
CA LEU A 692 -72.13 -3.36 39.88
C LEU A 692 -73.24 -2.43 39.40
N LYS A 693 -73.27 -2.13 38.09
CA LYS A 693 -74.31 -1.33 37.45
C LYS A 693 -74.60 -1.85 36.05
N THR A 694 -75.87 -1.78 35.65
CA THR A 694 -76.31 -2.07 34.27
C THR A 694 -77.27 -1.00 33.80
N GLY A 695 -77.38 -0.83 32.49
CA GLY A 695 -78.40 0.03 31.89
C GLY A 695 -78.38 -0.10 30.39
N TYR A 696 -79.07 0.81 29.72
CA TYR A 696 -79.11 0.88 28.27
C TYR A 696 -78.53 2.21 27.78
N LEU A 697 -77.90 2.19 26.61
CA LEU A 697 -77.46 3.37 25.89
C LEU A 697 -77.96 3.33 24.45
N LYS A 698 -78.21 4.51 23.90
CA LYS A 698 -78.39 4.73 22.46
C LYS A 698 -77.41 5.81 22.07
N GLY A 699 -76.30 5.42 21.45
CA GLY A 699 -75.18 6.30 21.17
C GLY A 699 -74.31 6.64 22.40
N PHE A 700 -74.91 7.07 23.52
CA PHE A 700 -74.16 7.60 24.66
C PHE A 700 -74.89 7.38 26.00
N VAL A 701 -74.14 7.14 27.08
CA VAL A 701 -74.65 7.17 28.45
C VAL A 701 -73.58 7.68 29.42
N LYS A 702 -74.02 8.37 30.47
CA LYS A 702 -73.20 8.83 31.58
C LYS A 702 -73.57 8.07 32.85
N ILE A 703 -72.57 7.58 33.58
CA ILE A 703 -72.73 6.76 34.77
C ILE A 703 -71.99 7.41 35.94
N GLN A 704 -72.68 7.60 37.05
CA GLN A 704 -72.07 8.04 38.32
C GLN A 704 -71.34 6.87 38.99
N VAL A 705 -70.11 7.10 39.46
CA VAL A 705 -69.24 6.09 40.07
C VAL A 705 -68.70 6.49 41.45
N LEU A 706 -69.19 7.59 42.05
CA LEU A 706 -68.80 8.00 43.40
C LEU A 706 -69.05 6.92 44.47
N ASP A 707 -70.12 6.13 44.30
CA ASP A 707 -70.52 5.03 45.18
C ASP A 707 -69.66 3.77 45.00
N ILE A 708 -68.80 3.72 43.98
CA ILE A 708 -67.94 2.58 43.67
C ILE A 708 -66.51 2.85 44.22
N PRO A 709 -65.88 1.90 44.95
CA PRO A 709 -64.51 2.09 45.47
C PRO A 709 -63.47 2.33 44.38
N ALA A 710 -62.34 2.95 44.72
CA ALA A 710 -61.22 3.08 43.79
C ALA A 710 -60.68 1.69 43.38
N GLY A 711 -60.40 1.48 42.10
CA GLY A 711 -60.02 0.17 41.59
C GLY A 711 -60.08 0.03 40.08
N THR A 712 -59.81 -1.18 39.59
CA THR A 712 -59.95 -1.55 38.17
C THR A 712 -61.25 -2.32 37.96
N TYR A 713 -62.02 -1.88 36.97
CA TYR A 713 -63.32 -2.40 36.59
C TYR A 713 -63.36 -2.71 35.09
N LEU A 714 -64.38 -3.43 34.65
CA LEU A 714 -64.64 -3.73 33.24
C LEU A 714 -66.00 -3.17 32.85
N VAL A 715 -66.04 -2.42 31.75
CA VAL A 715 -67.27 -1.95 31.11
C VAL A 715 -67.50 -2.79 29.87
N SER A 716 -68.63 -3.50 29.85
CA SER A 716 -69.08 -4.27 28.68
C SER A 716 -70.31 -3.62 28.07
N VAL A 717 -70.40 -3.58 26.74
CA VAL A 717 -71.60 -3.17 25.99
C VAL A 717 -71.98 -4.26 25.00
N ASN A 718 -73.22 -4.73 25.09
CA ASN A 718 -73.81 -5.72 24.18
C ASN A 718 -74.84 -5.03 23.28
N VAL A 719 -74.65 -5.09 21.97
CA VAL A 719 -75.57 -4.54 20.96
C VAL A 719 -76.55 -5.63 20.50
N GLN A 720 -77.77 -5.27 20.10
CA GLN A 720 -78.82 -6.22 19.69
C GLN A 720 -78.41 -7.17 18.56
N ASN A 721 -77.46 -6.78 17.71
CA ASN A 721 -76.88 -7.63 16.65
C ASN A 721 -75.87 -8.69 17.16
N GLY A 722 -75.75 -8.87 18.48
CA GLY A 722 -74.88 -9.88 19.10
C GLY A 722 -73.42 -9.45 19.28
N LYS A 723 -73.03 -8.23 18.85
CA LYS A 723 -71.68 -7.72 19.08
C LYS A 723 -71.49 -7.26 20.53
N LYS A 724 -70.34 -7.62 21.10
CA LYS A 724 -69.93 -7.27 22.46
C LYS A 724 -68.64 -6.46 22.43
N TYR A 725 -68.64 -5.32 23.11
CA TYR A 725 -67.48 -4.46 23.33
C TYR A 725 -67.11 -4.49 24.80
N ILE A 726 -65.82 -4.51 25.11
CA ILE A 726 -65.33 -4.53 26.49
C ILE A 726 -64.15 -3.56 26.59
N GLU A 727 -64.18 -2.67 27.59
CA GLU A 727 -63.07 -1.78 27.93
C GLU A 727 -62.79 -1.81 29.43
N LYS A 728 -61.54 -1.57 29.78
CA LYS A 728 -61.13 -1.45 31.18
C LYS A 728 -61.42 -0.04 31.67
N LEU A 729 -62.03 0.10 32.84
CA LEU A 729 -62.24 1.37 33.54
C LEU A 729 -61.41 1.40 34.82
N ILE A 730 -60.64 2.45 35.04
CA ILE A 730 -59.96 2.73 36.29
C ILE A 730 -60.76 3.81 37.02
N ILE A 731 -61.18 3.54 38.25
CA ILE A 731 -61.74 4.57 39.14
C ILE A 731 -60.63 4.97 40.11
N SER A 732 -60.17 6.22 40.02
CA SER A 732 -59.24 6.83 40.95
C SER A 732 -60.01 7.82 41.82
N LYS A 733 -60.01 7.62 43.14
CA LYS A 733 -60.57 8.61 44.07
C LYS A 733 -59.51 9.60 44.48
#